data_AF-A0A7V4ZEA0-F1
#
_entry.id   AF-A0A7V4ZEA0-F1
#
_cell.length_a   1.000
_cell.length_b   1.000
_cell.length_c   1.000
_cell.angle_alpha   90.00
_cell.angle_beta   90.00
_cell.angle_gamma   90.00
#
_symmetry.space_group_name_H-M   'P 1'
#
loop_
_entity.id
_entity.type
_entity.pdbx_description
1 polymer ?
#
loop_
_entity_poly.entity_id
_entity_poly.type
_entity_poly.pdbx_seq_one_letter_code
_entity_poly.pdbx_strand_id
1 'polypeptide(L)'
;MKRRLVRLFLVGALLFSWALLPPVAMGDATISTWGYVITAPGTYTLSADLVDPNDPSHPHAIVVMPGTSGVVIDGAGHTILGDGTAANYEGGIWLPTEDGTVGSGRDVGTGLAHITIQNIVFDALDIGVDGYGNLSDIRVEACTLQNLKDWSGLEFRTESTGGLASLQQTIDGVVIQNNEIKSSLGIPIKLANYGATTNPLTAMRNLTVAGNRIHGNDGIAPHEETSHAAIWLRYGASDVTIRDNLIYDNDNLSGIWLGGVGSTKAYTNLLIQGNRCEGQTGFWDKADTKPADGLTLDGITLSGTVSVQDNYFIGNDGYGVNNTTPGDTGTVVAEYNWWGDVAGPTGPNGDGVSAGVDYDPWHPVVGGVPQNGGIGFMPTASIVRVGGSVVVDVYIAADGLFGFQFTVDYDTTRLTATSAALVTDWFDGAFSPWNGVIDDGAGTVKFASSLQRGDTPSSGMGVVARMTFRGDAAGVAALSFSGVKLVRFVGGEQGTEVITPVGEFDGSITVLGEGTIAGTVRLQGRASHAGAVASADGDSDTTVAAGTFSLTVPEGTWTVTVEMARYLDAVKTGVVVTAGGTTNLPQVVLKGGDANDDDEIDILDAGIIGGQFGKAGAGITDPRADINADDEVDILDLVLMGGNYGDTSPVAW
;
A
#
# COMPACT_ATOMS: atom_id res chain seq x y z
N MET A 1 77.71 -14.81 -21.82
CA MET A 1 77.88 -14.54 -20.37
C MET A 1 76.49 -14.42 -19.73
N LYS A 2 76.29 -14.96 -18.52
CA LYS A 2 75.12 -14.83 -17.59
C LYS A 2 73.72 -14.62 -18.24
N ARG A 3 72.90 -15.68 -18.36
CA ARG A 3 71.74 -16.05 -17.47
C ARG A 3 70.52 -15.11 -17.69
N ARG A 4 69.25 -15.52 -17.82
CA ARG A 4 68.45 -16.79 -17.85
C ARG A 4 67.10 -16.41 -18.55
N LEU A 5 66.24 -17.28 -19.09
CA LEU A 5 66.16 -18.74 -19.24
C LEU A 5 65.58 -19.07 -20.65
N VAL A 6 64.76 -20.12 -20.81
CA VAL A 6 63.97 -20.49 -22.02
C VAL A 6 62.64 -21.10 -21.57
N ARG A 7 61.53 -20.77 -22.26
CA ARG A 7 60.35 -21.63 -22.57
C ARG A 7 59.39 -20.80 -23.46
N LEU A 8 58.68 -21.24 -24.51
CA LEU A 8 58.68 -22.37 -25.47
C LEU A 8 57.20 -22.68 -25.78
N PHE A 9 56.71 -22.32 -26.99
CA PHE A 9 55.53 -22.89 -27.71
C PHE A 9 54.14 -22.82 -27.01
N LEU A 10 52.98 -22.91 -27.67
CA LEU A 10 52.49 -22.64 -29.05
C LEU A 10 50.94 -22.78 -28.99
N VAL A 11 50.19 -22.03 -29.83
CA VAL A 11 48.79 -22.26 -30.29
C VAL A 11 47.85 -23.16 -29.44
N GLY A 12 46.71 -22.63 -28.98
CA GLY A 12 45.56 -23.48 -28.65
C GLY A 12 44.37 -22.78 -27.97
N ALA A 13 43.16 -23.14 -28.43
CA ALA A 13 41.84 -22.99 -27.79
C ALA A 13 41.26 -21.56 -27.56
N LEU A 14 40.15 -21.29 -28.24
CA LEU A 14 39.05 -20.53 -27.65
C LEU A 14 38.65 -21.19 -26.33
N LEU A 15 38.55 -20.42 -25.25
CA LEU A 15 37.84 -20.82 -24.04
C LEU A 15 36.66 -19.88 -23.85
N PHE A 16 35.47 -20.47 -23.91
CA PHE A 16 34.24 -19.89 -23.38
C PHE A 16 34.47 -19.48 -21.92
N SER A 17 34.35 -18.20 -21.61
CA SER A 17 34.07 -17.76 -20.24
C SER A 17 32.56 -17.69 -20.06
N TRP A 18 31.93 -18.84 -19.85
CA TRP A 18 30.63 -18.89 -19.19
C TRP A 18 30.85 -18.50 -17.72
N ALA A 19 30.72 -17.21 -17.43
CA ALA A 19 30.43 -16.74 -16.10
C ALA A 19 28.90 -16.75 -15.91
N LEU A 20 28.32 -17.96 -15.87
CA LEU A 20 27.01 -18.12 -15.24
C LEU A 20 27.21 -17.92 -13.74
N LEU A 21 26.93 -16.72 -13.26
CA LEU A 21 26.26 -16.60 -11.98
C LEU A 21 24.80 -17.02 -12.24
N PRO A 22 24.24 -17.99 -11.52
CA PRO A 22 22.81 -18.25 -11.61
C PRO A 22 22.06 -17.04 -11.06
N PRO A 23 20.94 -16.62 -11.67
CA PRO A 23 19.98 -15.78 -10.95
C PRO A 23 19.46 -16.57 -9.75
N VAL A 24 19.43 -15.94 -8.59
CA VAL A 24 18.68 -16.47 -7.43
C VAL A 24 17.26 -15.95 -7.60
N ALA A 25 16.41 -16.77 -8.20
CA ALA A 25 14.98 -16.47 -8.35
C ALA A 25 14.27 -16.43 -6.99
N MET A 26 13.04 -15.91 -6.95
CA MET A 26 12.10 -16.09 -5.83
C MET A 26 11.99 -17.59 -5.53
N GLY A 27 12.59 -18.03 -4.42
CA GLY A 27 13.03 -19.43 -4.24
C GLY A 27 11.91 -20.47 -4.25
N ASP A 28 10.71 -20.05 -3.86
CA ASP A 28 9.55 -20.91 -3.62
C ASP A 28 8.36 -20.60 -4.56
N ALA A 29 8.53 -19.67 -5.52
CA ALA A 29 7.50 -19.33 -6.50
C ALA A 29 7.67 -20.15 -7.80
N THR A 30 6.56 -20.58 -8.41
CA THR A 30 6.61 -21.35 -9.67
C THR A 30 6.47 -20.43 -10.89
N ILE A 31 7.26 -20.66 -11.94
CA ILE A 31 7.14 -19.91 -13.20
C ILE A 31 6.06 -20.57 -14.07
N SER A 32 5.06 -19.79 -14.47
CA SER A 32 3.94 -20.22 -15.31
C SER A 32 3.81 -19.38 -16.58
N THR A 33 2.79 -19.67 -17.39
CA THR A 33 2.34 -18.82 -18.52
C THR A 33 1.61 -17.55 -18.08
N TRP A 34 1.68 -17.18 -16.80
CA TRP A 34 1.09 -15.99 -16.20
C TRP A 34 2.11 -15.23 -15.32
N GLY A 35 3.41 -15.53 -15.46
CA GLY A 35 4.47 -14.99 -14.61
C GLY A 35 4.75 -15.86 -13.39
N TYR A 36 5.22 -15.24 -12.30
CA TYR A 36 5.57 -15.91 -11.06
C TYR A 36 4.32 -16.17 -10.22
N VAL A 37 4.05 -17.45 -9.92
CA VAL A 37 2.87 -17.88 -9.18
C VAL A 37 3.26 -18.23 -7.75
N ILE A 38 2.60 -17.54 -6.81
CA ILE A 38 2.67 -17.77 -5.38
C ILE A 38 1.41 -18.56 -4.98
N THR A 39 1.62 -19.70 -4.31
CA THR A 39 0.56 -20.63 -3.88
C THR A 39 0.67 -21.00 -2.39
N ALA A 40 1.58 -20.36 -1.65
CA ALA A 40 1.85 -20.65 -0.25
C ALA A 40 2.19 -19.34 0.51
N PRO A 41 1.99 -19.27 1.83
CA PRO A 41 2.43 -18.17 2.67
C PRO A 41 3.96 -18.02 2.65
N GLY A 42 4.42 -16.82 2.97
CA GLY A 42 5.85 -16.57 3.15
C GLY A 42 6.29 -15.17 2.74
N THR A 43 7.56 -14.89 2.99
CA THR A 43 8.20 -13.63 2.62
C THR A 43 8.96 -13.79 1.30
N TYR A 44 8.40 -13.22 0.23
CA TYR A 44 8.99 -13.25 -1.10
C TYR A 44 9.70 -11.93 -1.40
N THR A 45 11.04 -11.94 -1.40
CA THR A 45 11.84 -10.79 -1.84
C THR A 45 12.00 -10.81 -3.36
N LEU A 46 11.71 -9.69 -4.04
CA LEU A 46 11.99 -9.56 -5.47
C LEU A 46 13.51 -9.62 -5.71
N SER A 47 13.93 -10.25 -6.80
CA SER A 47 15.31 -10.18 -7.29
C SER A 47 15.40 -9.25 -8.50
N ALA A 48 16.61 -8.85 -8.88
CA ALA A 48 16.81 -8.08 -10.11
C ALA A 48 16.37 -8.92 -11.34
N ASP A 49 15.67 -8.25 -12.26
CA ASP A 49 15.09 -8.77 -13.50
C ASP A 49 13.97 -9.82 -13.30
N LEU A 50 12.77 -9.31 -12.99
CA LEU A 50 11.50 -10.02 -13.20
C LEU A 50 10.85 -9.50 -14.50
N VAL A 51 10.41 -10.44 -15.34
CA VAL A 51 9.85 -10.28 -16.71
C VAL A 51 10.91 -10.12 -17.83
N ASP A 52 10.79 -10.98 -18.86
CA ASP A 52 11.38 -10.75 -20.19
C ASP A 52 10.40 -9.90 -21.00
N PRO A 53 10.70 -8.62 -21.33
CA PRO A 53 9.78 -7.70 -21.97
C PRO A 53 9.57 -8.00 -23.49
N ASN A 54 9.75 -9.26 -23.91
CA ASN A 54 9.64 -9.69 -25.30
C ASN A 54 8.68 -10.88 -25.50
N ASP A 55 8.00 -11.38 -24.44
CA ASP A 55 6.95 -12.40 -24.56
C ASP A 55 5.54 -11.81 -24.35
N PRO A 56 4.88 -11.32 -25.42
CA PRO A 56 3.54 -10.72 -25.35
C PRO A 56 2.41 -11.75 -25.16
N SER A 57 2.71 -12.96 -24.65
CA SER A 57 1.70 -13.98 -24.37
C SER A 57 1.37 -14.14 -22.87
N HIS A 58 2.04 -13.40 -21.97
CA HIS A 58 1.93 -13.58 -20.52
C HIS A 58 1.69 -12.23 -19.78
N PRO A 59 0.47 -11.95 -19.30
CA PRO A 59 0.03 -10.58 -18.93
C PRO A 59 0.37 -10.09 -17.51
N HIS A 60 0.96 -10.93 -16.64
CA HIS A 60 1.22 -10.58 -15.23
C HIS A 60 2.67 -10.89 -14.84
N ALA A 61 3.28 -10.04 -14.00
CA ALA A 61 4.61 -10.32 -13.47
C ALA A 61 4.54 -11.30 -12.28
N ILE A 62 3.58 -11.10 -11.37
CA ILE A 62 3.35 -11.94 -10.19
C ILE A 62 1.84 -12.20 -10.03
N VAL A 63 1.48 -13.44 -9.69
CA VAL A 63 0.12 -13.88 -9.38
C VAL A 63 0.10 -14.55 -8.00
N VAL A 64 -0.81 -14.14 -7.12
CA VAL A 64 -1.08 -14.85 -5.86
C VAL A 64 -2.37 -15.65 -6.03
N MET A 65 -2.29 -16.98 -5.96
CA MET A 65 -3.44 -17.84 -6.28
C MET A 65 -4.53 -17.79 -5.21
N PRO A 66 -5.82 -17.99 -5.59
CA PRO A 66 -6.94 -17.99 -4.65
C PRO A 66 -6.69 -18.93 -3.45
N GLY A 67 -7.02 -18.48 -2.24
CA GLY A 67 -6.81 -19.25 -1.00
C GLY A 67 -5.46 -19.03 -0.33
N THR A 68 -4.48 -18.48 -1.04
CA THR A 68 -3.20 -18.14 -0.42
C THR A 68 -3.39 -17.05 0.64
N SER A 69 -2.76 -17.23 1.80
CA SER A 69 -2.78 -16.30 2.93
C SER A 69 -1.37 -15.99 3.43
N GLY A 70 -1.15 -14.86 4.11
CA GLY A 70 0.10 -14.60 4.83
C GLY A 70 1.33 -14.41 3.92
N VAL A 71 1.16 -13.70 2.80
CA VAL A 71 2.19 -13.45 1.78
C VAL A 71 2.77 -12.05 1.95
N VAL A 72 4.10 -11.91 1.92
CA VAL A 72 4.77 -10.63 1.67
C VAL A 72 5.43 -10.66 0.31
N ILE A 73 5.28 -9.58 -0.45
CA ILE A 73 6.08 -9.27 -1.62
C ILE A 73 6.87 -8.00 -1.28
N ASP A 74 8.16 -8.16 -0.96
CA ASP A 74 9.06 -7.04 -0.64
C ASP A 74 10.00 -6.78 -1.82
N GLY A 75 9.87 -5.60 -2.43
CA GLY A 75 10.64 -5.19 -3.60
C GLY A 75 11.76 -4.20 -3.30
N ALA A 76 12.23 -4.07 -2.06
CA ALA A 76 13.21 -3.05 -1.68
C ALA A 76 14.42 -2.93 -2.64
N GLY A 77 14.43 -1.88 -3.47
CA GLY A 77 15.47 -1.61 -4.46
C GLY A 77 15.25 -2.24 -5.86
N HIS A 78 14.06 -2.79 -6.12
CA HIS A 78 13.68 -3.49 -7.34
C HIS A 78 12.50 -2.81 -8.06
N THR A 79 12.41 -3.06 -9.37
CA THR A 79 11.39 -2.50 -10.27
C THR A 79 10.72 -3.60 -11.08
N ILE A 80 9.40 -3.56 -11.18
CA ILE A 80 8.59 -4.31 -12.14
C ILE A 80 8.32 -3.38 -13.33
N LEU A 81 8.71 -3.83 -14.53
CA LEU A 81 8.66 -3.05 -15.78
C LEU A 81 7.59 -3.62 -16.72
N GLY A 82 6.75 -2.75 -17.30
CA GLY A 82 5.95 -3.08 -18.49
C GLY A 82 6.75 -2.98 -19.80
N ASP A 83 6.24 -3.56 -20.89
CA ASP A 83 7.01 -3.74 -22.14
C ASP A 83 7.04 -2.48 -23.05
N GLY A 84 6.14 -1.53 -22.79
CA GLY A 84 6.06 -0.26 -23.51
C GLY A 84 5.29 -0.29 -24.84
N THR A 85 4.66 -1.42 -25.19
CA THR A 85 3.97 -1.64 -26.48
C THR A 85 2.49 -2.04 -26.30
N ALA A 86 1.64 -1.02 -26.27
CA ALA A 86 0.20 -1.13 -26.02
C ALA A 86 -0.52 -2.32 -26.71
N ALA A 87 -1.32 -3.06 -25.93
CA ALA A 87 -2.80 -3.04 -26.06
C ALA A 87 -3.53 -4.16 -25.29
N ASN A 88 -2.86 -5.06 -24.54
CA ASN A 88 -3.53 -6.20 -23.89
C ASN A 88 -2.93 -6.59 -22.53
N TYR A 89 -3.41 -5.98 -21.45
CA TYR A 89 -3.23 -6.39 -20.06
C TYR A 89 -1.76 -6.61 -19.63
N GLU A 90 -1.05 -5.55 -19.27
CA GLU A 90 0.27 -5.59 -18.61
C GLU A 90 0.15 -5.26 -17.11
N GLY A 91 -0.19 -6.26 -16.28
CA GLY A 91 -0.35 -6.08 -14.83
C GLY A 91 0.91 -6.40 -14.00
N GLY A 92 1.19 -5.61 -12.97
CA GLY A 92 2.27 -5.85 -12.02
C GLY A 92 2.01 -7.07 -11.13
N ILE A 93 1.17 -6.88 -10.09
CA ILE A 93 0.75 -7.95 -9.18
C ILE A 93 -0.75 -8.20 -9.34
N TRP A 94 -1.11 -9.46 -9.57
CA TRP A 94 -2.49 -9.91 -9.73
C TRP A 94 -2.93 -10.73 -8.51
N LEU A 95 -4.07 -10.38 -7.93
CA LEU A 95 -4.65 -11.00 -6.74
C LEU A 95 -6.05 -11.59 -7.07
N PRO A 96 -6.12 -12.71 -7.82
CA PRO A 96 -7.36 -13.39 -8.17
C PRO A 96 -8.00 -14.16 -7.00
N THR A 97 -9.34 -14.21 -6.99
CA THR A 97 -10.12 -15.17 -6.17
C THR A 97 -10.95 -16.16 -7.00
N GLU A 98 -10.62 -16.33 -8.28
CA GLU A 98 -11.12 -17.42 -9.12
C GLU A 98 -9.94 -18.05 -9.86
N ASP A 99 -9.82 -19.38 -9.84
CA ASP A 99 -8.84 -20.09 -10.67
C ASP A 99 -9.16 -19.83 -12.15
N GLY A 100 -8.15 -19.39 -12.92
CA GLY A 100 -8.25 -18.78 -14.26
C GLY A 100 -8.85 -19.63 -15.40
N THR A 101 -9.59 -20.69 -15.10
CA THR A 101 -10.44 -21.44 -16.04
C THR A 101 -11.69 -20.66 -16.45
N VAL A 102 -11.49 -19.59 -17.22
CA VAL A 102 -12.58 -18.77 -17.79
C VAL A 102 -13.50 -19.64 -18.65
N GLY A 103 -14.71 -19.99 -18.17
CA GLY A 103 -15.69 -20.63 -19.05
C GLY A 103 -16.84 -21.47 -18.48
N SER A 104 -16.98 -21.71 -17.17
CA SER A 104 -18.24 -22.24 -16.62
C SER A 104 -18.36 -22.04 -15.11
N GLY A 105 -19.29 -21.19 -14.67
CA GLY A 105 -19.40 -20.76 -13.27
C GLY A 105 -19.45 -21.89 -12.22
N ARG A 106 -18.44 -21.84 -11.34
CA ARG A 106 -18.15 -22.52 -10.06
C ARG A 106 -16.64 -22.33 -9.88
N ASP A 107 -16.11 -21.66 -8.85
CA ASP A 107 -16.47 -21.77 -7.44
C ASP A 107 -16.31 -20.43 -6.68
N VAL A 108 -16.73 -20.42 -5.41
CA VAL A 108 -16.81 -19.23 -4.53
C VAL A 108 -15.97 -19.41 -3.26
N GLY A 109 -15.01 -20.33 -3.30
CA GLY A 109 -14.43 -20.97 -2.11
C GLY A 109 -13.41 -20.11 -1.36
N THR A 110 -12.44 -19.54 -2.08
CA THR A 110 -11.17 -19.15 -1.48
C THR A 110 -10.86 -17.66 -1.68
N GLY A 111 -10.99 -16.89 -0.59
CA GLY A 111 -10.55 -15.49 -0.57
C GLY A 111 -9.04 -15.37 -0.41
N LEU A 112 -8.53 -14.16 -0.63
CA LEU A 112 -7.15 -13.80 -0.29
C LEU A 112 -7.12 -13.06 1.04
N ALA A 113 -6.12 -13.37 1.86
CA ALA A 113 -5.98 -12.83 3.22
C ALA A 113 -4.53 -12.47 3.54
N HIS A 114 -4.30 -11.43 4.35
CA HIS A 114 -2.98 -11.12 4.92
C HIS A 114 -1.87 -10.99 3.85
N ILE A 115 -2.12 -10.18 2.82
CA ILE A 115 -1.21 -9.96 1.69
C ILE A 115 -0.57 -8.58 1.81
N THR A 116 0.75 -8.53 1.99
CA THR A 116 1.52 -7.28 2.07
C THR A 116 2.41 -7.09 0.85
N ILE A 117 2.26 -5.96 0.16
CA ILE A 117 3.05 -5.53 -0.99
C ILE A 117 3.82 -4.29 -0.56
N GLN A 118 5.15 -4.37 -0.45
CA GLN A 118 5.96 -3.27 0.11
C GLN A 118 7.23 -2.94 -0.68
N ASN A 119 7.62 -1.67 -0.67
CA ASN A 119 8.89 -1.13 -1.21
C ASN A 119 9.14 -1.37 -2.73
N ILE A 120 8.10 -1.65 -3.52
CA ILE A 120 8.21 -1.99 -4.94
C ILE A 120 8.15 -0.73 -5.82
N VAL A 121 8.94 -0.67 -6.90
CA VAL A 121 8.69 0.28 -7.99
C VAL A 121 7.94 -0.41 -9.13
N PHE A 122 6.78 0.11 -9.51
CA PHE A 122 5.99 -0.28 -10.68
C PHE A 122 6.17 0.80 -11.75
N ASP A 123 6.62 0.44 -12.95
CA ASP A 123 6.92 1.41 -14.01
C ASP A 123 6.47 0.90 -15.39
N ALA A 124 5.81 1.75 -16.17
CA ALA A 124 5.34 1.50 -17.53
C ALA A 124 4.32 0.34 -17.70
N LEU A 125 3.62 -0.03 -16.63
CA LEU A 125 2.57 -1.07 -16.62
C LEU A 125 1.19 -0.50 -16.96
N ASP A 126 0.21 -1.36 -17.24
CA ASP A 126 -1.20 -0.94 -17.37
C ASP A 126 -1.86 -0.76 -16.00
N ILE A 127 -1.50 -1.62 -15.03
CA ILE A 127 -1.95 -1.59 -13.63
C ILE A 127 -0.83 -2.08 -12.69
N GLY A 128 -0.66 -1.42 -11.54
CA GLY A 128 0.35 -1.81 -10.54
C GLY A 128 -0.09 -3.03 -9.72
N VAL A 129 -1.24 -2.93 -9.06
CA VAL A 129 -1.88 -4.04 -8.33
C VAL A 129 -3.35 -4.13 -8.73
N ASP A 130 -3.79 -5.31 -9.17
CA ASP A 130 -5.20 -5.60 -9.47
C ASP A 130 -5.68 -6.76 -8.60
N GLY A 131 -6.60 -6.48 -7.67
CA GLY A 131 -7.25 -7.49 -6.84
C GLY A 131 -8.76 -7.51 -7.04
N TYR A 132 -9.33 -8.70 -7.17
CA TYR A 132 -10.77 -8.84 -7.36
C TYR A 132 -11.37 -9.96 -6.51
N GLY A 133 -12.57 -9.71 -5.99
CA GLY A 133 -13.39 -10.70 -5.28
C GLY A 133 -13.34 -10.60 -3.75
N ASN A 134 -13.07 -11.72 -3.08
CA ASN A 134 -13.00 -11.82 -1.63
C ASN A 134 -11.60 -11.47 -1.11
N LEU A 135 -11.42 -10.25 -0.62
CA LEU A 135 -10.14 -9.72 -0.16
C LEU A 135 -10.21 -9.32 1.31
N SER A 136 -9.21 -9.73 2.09
CA SER A 136 -9.08 -9.36 3.50
C SER A 136 -7.64 -9.01 3.88
N ASP A 137 -7.44 -7.97 4.69
CA ASP A 137 -6.12 -7.55 5.20
C ASP A 137 -5.05 -7.44 4.08
N ILE A 138 -5.33 -6.57 3.11
CA ILE A 138 -4.45 -6.33 1.95
C ILE A 138 -3.75 -4.99 2.14
N ARG A 139 -2.41 -5.01 2.10
CA ARG A 139 -1.57 -3.85 2.39
C ARG A 139 -0.69 -3.51 1.20
N VAL A 140 -0.69 -2.25 0.78
CA VAL A 140 0.22 -1.71 -0.24
C VAL A 140 0.95 -0.51 0.35
N GLU A 141 2.24 -0.70 0.65
CA GLU A 141 3.00 0.22 1.50
C GLU A 141 4.34 0.65 0.89
N ALA A 142 4.63 1.96 0.92
CA ALA A 142 5.92 2.52 0.49
C ALA A 142 6.35 2.17 -0.96
N CYS A 143 5.40 1.87 -1.84
CA CYS A 143 5.64 1.59 -3.26
C CYS A 143 5.69 2.88 -4.08
N THR A 144 6.37 2.83 -5.24
CA THR A 144 6.33 3.89 -6.26
C THR A 144 5.65 3.35 -7.50
N LEU A 145 4.59 4.00 -7.97
CA LEU A 145 3.86 3.65 -9.18
C LEU A 145 4.04 4.80 -10.19
N GLN A 146 4.58 4.51 -11.38
CA GLN A 146 4.87 5.54 -12.38
C GLN A 146 4.62 5.13 -13.83
N ASN A 147 4.31 6.11 -14.69
CA ASN A 147 4.15 5.95 -16.14
C ASN A 147 3.09 4.90 -16.56
N LEU A 148 1.99 4.79 -15.81
CA LEU A 148 0.98 3.74 -16.04
C LEU A 148 0.07 4.06 -17.23
N LYS A 149 -0.19 3.07 -18.10
CA LYS A 149 -0.68 3.33 -19.47
C LYS A 149 -2.20 3.34 -19.67
N ASP A 150 -2.95 2.40 -19.09
CA ASP A 150 -4.33 2.14 -19.52
C ASP A 150 -5.35 2.05 -18.37
N TRP A 151 -4.96 1.57 -17.18
CA TRP A 151 -5.87 1.26 -16.07
C TRP A 151 -5.46 1.97 -14.77
N SER A 152 -6.15 1.62 -13.68
CA SER A 152 -5.90 2.16 -12.35
C SER A 152 -4.51 1.82 -11.85
N GLY A 153 -3.94 2.65 -10.96
CA GLY A 153 -2.65 2.34 -10.32
C GLY A 153 -2.75 1.17 -9.36
N LEU A 154 -3.66 1.31 -8.38
CA LEU A 154 -4.06 0.27 -7.45
C LEU A 154 -5.57 0.07 -7.59
N GLU A 155 -6.01 -1.11 -8.02
CA GLU A 155 -7.43 -1.46 -8.11
C GLU A 155 -7.79 -2.62 -7.17
N PHE A 156 -8.82 -2.42 -6.37
CA PHE A 156 -9.44 -3.48 -5.57
C PHE A 156 -10.95 -3.45 -5.81
N ARG A 157 -11.51 -4.53 -6.38
CA ARG A 157 -12.93 -4.58 -6.79
C ARG A 157 -13.68 -5.84 -6.37
N THR A 158 -14.96 -5.71 -6.03
CA THR A 158 -15.89 -6.86 -6.10
C THR A 158 -16.48 -6.90 -7.50
N GLU A 159 -16.82 -8.08 -8.01
CA GLU A 159 -17.47 -8.25 -9.32
C GLU A 159 -18.94 -8.65 -9.18
N SER A 160 -19.75 -8.28 -10.18
CA SER A 160 -21.10 -8.84 -10.37
C SER A 160 -21.14 -9.74 -11.60
N THR A 161 -20.70 -11.00 -11.46
CA THR A 161 -20.90 -12.00 -12.49
C THR A 161 -22.41 -12.21 -12.72
N GLY A 162 -22.82 -12.17 -13.99
CA GLY A 162 -24.20 -11.81 -14.35
C GLY A 162 -25.30 -12.70 -13.77
N GLY A 163 -26.20 -12.09 -12.98
CA GLY A 163 -27.55 -12.62 -12.73
C GLY A 163 -27.78 -13.41 -11.44
N LEU A 164 -26.75 -13.70 -10.64
CA LEU A 164 -26.89 -14.41 -9.36
C LEU A 164 -26.74 -13.47 -8.17
N ALA A 165 -27.85 -12.84 -7.75
CA ALA A 165 -27.91 -11.89 -6.63
C ALA A 165 -27.76 -12.51 -5.22
N SER A 166 -27.04 -13.63 -5.08
CA SER A 166 -27.01 -14.47 -3.87
C SER A 166 -25.61 -14.78 -3.32
N LEU A 167 -24.55 -14.33 -3.98
CA LEU A 167 -23.17 -14.49 -3.51
C LEU A 167 -22.61 -13.09 -3.22
N GLN A 168 -22.30 -12.83 -1.95
CA GLN A 168 -21.77 -11.53 -1.51
C GLN A 168 -20.25 -11.64 -1.40
N GLN A 169 -19.54 -11.01 -2.33
CA GLN A 169 -18.10 -10.79 -2.22
C GLN A 169 -17.81 -9.66 -1.21
N THR A 170 -16.64 -9.70 -0.56
CA THR A 170 -16.25 -8.71 0.45
C THR A 170 -14.81 -8.24 0.32
N ILE A 171 -14.61 -6.93 0.45
CA ILE A 171 -13.31 -6.27 0.66
C ILE A 171 -13.30 -5.76 2.11
N ASP A 172 -12.34 -6.20 2.92
CA ASP A 172 -12.25 -5.87 4.36
C ASP A 172 -10.79 -5.60 4.78
N GLY A 173 -10.48 -4.43 5.35
CA GLY A 173 -9.15 -4.19 5.89
C GLY A 173 -8.08 -3.84 4.85
N VAL A 174 -8.44 -3.14 3.78
CA VAL A 174 -7.44 -2.69 2.78
C VAL A 174 -6.73 -1.43 3.26
N VAL A 175 -5.39 -1.47 3.28
CA VAL A 175 -4.51 -0.37 3.68
C VAL A 175 -3.59 0.02 2.52
N ILE A 176 -3.69 1.26 2.04
CA ILE A 176 -2.83 1.83 1.00
C ILE A 176 -2.12 3.03 1.61
N GLN A 177 -0.82 2.90 1.93
CA GLN A 177 -0.11 3.95 2.65
C GLN A 177 1.32 4.27 2.20
N ASN A 178 1.69 5.55 2.32
CA ASN A 178 3.03 6.07 2.04
C ASN A 178 3.53 5.81 0.58
N ASN A 179 2.63 5.61 -0.38
CA ASN A 179 3.00 5.36 -1.78
C ASN A 179 3.18 6.66 -2.58
N GLU A 180 4.09 6.68 -3.56
CA GLU A 180 4.20 7.73 -4.57
C GLU A 180 3.56 7.23 -5.86
N ILE A 181 2.51 7.89 -6.38
CA ILE A 181 1.80 7.50 -7.60
C ILE A 181 1.77 8.67 -8.58
N LYS A 182 2.32 8.49 -9.78
CA LYS A 182 2.44 9.59 -10.75
C LYS A 182 2.40 9.16 -12.21
N SER A 183 2.04 10.07 -13.11
CA SER A 183 2.06 9.81 -14.56
C SER A 183 1.27 8.55 -14.96
N SER A 184 0.18 8.28 -14.25
CA SER A 184 -0.85 7.31 -14.61
C SER A 184 -1.85 7.95 -15.58
N LEU A 185 -2.24 7.22 -16.63
CA LEU A 185 -3.34 7.60 -17.53
C LEU A 185 -4.71 7.14 -17.00
N GLY A 186 -4.73 6.20 -16.04
CA GLY A 186 -5.93 5.79 -15.32
C GLY A 186 -5.93 6.22 -13.84
N ILE A 187 -6.93 5.76 -13.10
CA ILE A 187 -7.24 6.21 -11.72
C ILE A 187 -6.17 5.71 -10.72
N PRO A 188 -5.34 6.58 -10.10
CA PRO A 188 -4.24 6.17 -9.23
C PRO A 188 -4.62 5.19 -8.12
N ILE A 189 -5.74 5.42 -7.42
CA ILE A 189 -6.29 4.49 -6.41
C ILE A 189 -7.79 4.31 -6.64
N LYS A 190 -8.24 3.07 -6.87
CA LYS A 190 -9.64 2.72 -7.12
C LYS A 190 -10.10 1.56 -6.23
N LEU A 191 -11.08 1.83 -5.39
CA LEU A 191 -11.75 0.85 -4.51
C LEU A 191 -13.22 0.76 -4.92
N ALA A 192 -13.66 -0.36 -5.50
CA ALA A 192 -14.94 -0.43 -6.21
C ALA A 192 -15.79 -1.67 -5.88
N ASN A 193 -16.96 -1.47 -5.28
CA ASN A 193 -17.90 -2.55 -5.00
C ASN A 193 -18.93 -2.74 -6.14
N TYR A 194 -18.60 -3.46 -7.24
CA TYR A 194 -19.59 -3.69 -8.31
C TYR A 194 -20.69 -4.71 -7.93
N GLY A 195 -20.55 -5.40 -6.78
CA GLY A 195 -21.51 -6.37 -6.23
C GLY A 195 -22.92 -5.85 -5.93
N ALA A 196 -23.85 -6.79 -5.68
CA ALA A 196 -25.30 -6.56 -5.76
C ALA A 196 -25.88 -5.43 -4.87
N THR A 197 -26.93 -4.80 -5.39
CA THR A 197 -27.63 -3.60 -4.89
C THR A 197 -28.33 -3.71 -3.52
N THR A 198 -28.14 -4.79 -2.77
CA THR A 198 -28.94 -5.13 -1.58
C THR A 198 -28.31 -4.74 -0.24
N ASN A 199 -26.97 -4.72 -0.10
CA ASN A 199 -26.30 -4.18 1.09
C ASN A 199 -24.80 -3.83 0.85
N PRO A 200 -24.46 -2.59 0.42
CA PRO A 200 -23.07 -2.22 0.16
C PRO A 200 -22.19 -2.18 1.43
N LEU A 201 -22.77 -1.88 2.60
CA LEU A 201 -22.03 -1.74 3.86
C LEU A 201 -21.38 -3.05 4.34
N THR A 202 -21.89 -4.21 3.94
CA THR A 202 -21.26 -5.51 4.27
C THR A 202 -20.25 -5.99 3.22
N ALA A 203 -20.13 -5.32 2.08
CA ALA A 203 -19.26 -5.72 0.97
C ALA A 203 -17.94 -4.94 0.89
N MET A 204 -17.84 -3.73 1.45
CA MET A 204 -16.60 -2.97 1.44
C MET A 204 -16.45 -2.18 2.75
N ARG A 205 -15.43 -2.50 3.56
CA ARG A 205 -15.25 -1.91 4.90
C ARG A 205 -13.79 -1.86 5.38
N ASN A 206 -13.55 -1.12 6.47
CA ASN A 206 -12.24 -0.99 7.14
C ASN A 206 -11.14 -0.55 6.15
N LEU A 207 -11.40 0.52 5.40
CA LEU A 207 -10.48 1.00 4.37
C LEU A 207 -9.60 2.13 4.90
N THR A 208 -8.29 2.07 4.64
CA THR A 208 -7.36 3.16 4.96
C THR A 208 -6.56 3.55 3.72
N VAL A 209 -6.63 4.82 3.32
CA VAL A 209 -5.76 5.42 2.30
C VAL A 209 -5.01 6.59 2.94
N ALA A 210 -3.74 6.40 3.29
CA ALA A 210 -3.03 7.32 4.18
C ALA A 210 -1.62 7.74 3.70
N GLY A 211 -1.32 9.04 3.70
CA GLY A 211 0.05 9.54 3.46
C GLY A 211 0.61 9.29 2.05
N ASN A 212 -0.24 9.01 1.07
CA ASN A 212 0.19 8.79 -0.32
C ASN A 212 0.41 10.13 -1.04
N ARG A 213 1.33 10.19 -2.00
CA ARG A 213 1.61 11.35 -2.85
C ARG A 213 1.21 11.03 -4.29
N ILE A 214 0.18 11.70 -4.82
CA ILE A 214 -0.51 11.37 -6.06
C ILE A 214 -0.53 12.58 -6.99
N HIS A 215 0.29 12.57 -8.06
CA HIS A 215 0.51 13.76 -8.89
C HIS A 215 0.90 13.51 -10.34
N GLY A 216 0.67 14.50 -11.22
CA GLY A 216 1.06 14.42 -12.62
C GLY A 216 0.36 13.29 -13.38
N ASN A 217 -0.85 12.92 -12.97
CA ASN A 217 -1.66 11.86 -13.60
C ASN A 217 -2.65 12.49 -14.57
N ASP A 218 -2.71 11.98 -15.80
CA ASP A 218 -3.63 12.45 -16.84
C ASP A 218 -4.89 11.58 -16.82
N GLY A 219 -6.09 12.14 -16.74
CA GLY A 219 -7.36 11.40 -16.75
C GLY A 219 -7.74 10.78 -18.11
N ILE A 220 -6.81 10.11 -18.79
CA ILE A 220 -6.99 9.51 -20.14
C ILE A 220 -7.29 8.03 -20.01
N ALA A 221 -8.33 7.66 -19.26
CA ALA A 221 -8.83 6.29 -19.30
C ALA A 221 -9.41 6.01 -20.72
N PRO A 222 -8.93 4.99 -21.45
CA PRO A 222 -9.44 4.63 -22.78
C PRO A 222 -10.85 4.01 -22.74
N HIS A 223 -11.37 3.69 -21.54
CA HIS A 223 -12.68 3.10 -21.31
C HIS A 223 -13.76 4.13 -20.89
N GLU A 224 -15.03 3.76 -21.11
CA GLU A 224 -16.20 4.67 -21.15
C GLU A 224 -16.59 5.38 -19.84
N GLU A 225 -15.75 5.34 -18.80
CA GLU A 225 -16.08 5.91 -17.49
C GLU A 225 -15.95 7.44 -17.51
N THR A 226 -16.99 8.12 -16.98
CA THR A 226 -17.16 9.60 -17.02
C THR A 226 -16.86 10.26 -15.67
N SER A 227 -16.08 9.54 -14.85
CA SER A 227 -15.67 9.87 -13.48
C SER A 227 -14.20 9.49 -13.33
N HIS A 228 -13.35 10.44 -12.99
CA HIS A 228 -11.88 10.32 -12.96
C HIS A 228 -11.41 11.00 -11.69
N ALA A 229 -10.64 10.32 -10.85
CA ALA A 229 -10.14 10.90 -9.62
C ALA A 229 -8.77 10.36 -9.23
N ALA A 230 -8.02 11.08 -8.40
CA ALA A 230 -6.79 10.53 -7.82
C ALA A 230 -7.09 9.38 -6.84
N ILE A 231 -8.13 9.53 -6.00
CA ILE A 231 -8.68 8.48 -5.13
C ILE A 231 -10.17 8.32 -5.43
N TRP A 232 -10.60 7.14 -5.90
CA TRP A 232 -12.02 6.84 -6.13
C TRP A 232 -12.50 5.68 -5.26
N LEU A 233 -13.47 5.96 -4.39
CA LEU A 233 -14.28 4.94 -3.73
C LEU A 233 -15.64 4.89 -4.40
N ARG A 234 -15.99 3.71 -4.93
CA ARG A 234 -17.20 3.50 -5.73
C ARG A 234 -18.12 2.50 -5.04
N TYR A 235 -19.42 2.78 -5.12
CA TYR A 235 -20.52 1.92 -4.67
C TYR A 235 -20.75 1.75 -3.14
N GLY A 236 -20.11 2.55 -2.28
CA GLY A 236 -20.44 2.64 -0.85
C GLY A 236 -19.60 1.71 0.03
N ALA A 237 -19.27 2.16 1.25
CA ALA A 237 -18.40 1.46 2.18
C ALA A 237 -18.64 1.87 3.66
N SER A 238 -18.15 1.09 4.62
CA SER A 238 -18.08 1.51 6.02
C SER A 238 -16.64 1.64 6.55
N ASP A 239 -16.46 2.45 7.59
CA ASP A 239 -15.21 2.53 8.36
C ASP A 239 -14.02 2.89 7.45
N VAL A 240 -14.17 4.04 6.78
CA VAL A 240 -13.27 4.55 5.75
C VAL A 240 -12.45 5.71 6.30
N THR A 241 -11.12 5.61 6.20
CA THR A 241 -10.19 6.68 6.52
C THR A 241 -9.36 7.06 5.29
N ILE A 242 -9.53 8.29 4.81
CA ILE A 242 -8.67 8.91 3.78
C ILE A 242 -7.94 10.06 4.44
N ARG A 243 -6.63 9.93 4.71
CA ARG A 243 -5.91 10.96 5.49
C ARG A 243 -4.50 11.29 5.02
N ASP A 244 -4.07 12.52 5.29
CA ASP A 244 -2.69 12.98 5.06
C ASP A 244 -2.17 12.79 3.61
N ASN A 245 -3.05 12.57 2.61
CA ASN A 245 -2.63 12.35 1.23
C ASN A 245 -2.32 13.67 0.52
N LEU A 246 -1.26 13.68 -0.29
CA LEU A 246 -0.81 14.81 -1.09
C LEU A 246 -1.24 14.61 -2.55
N ILE A 247 -2.31 15.29 -2.97
CA ILE A 247 -2.94 15.14 -4.28
C ILE A 247 -2.84 16.47 -5.02
N TYR A 248 -2.03 16.54 -6.08
CA TYR A 248 -1.79 17.80 -6.80
C TYR A 248 -1.44 17.56 -8.28
N ASP A 249 -1.56 18.58 -9.13
CA ASP A 249 -1.22 18.54 -10.56
C ASP A 249 -1.78 17.30 -11.30
N ASN A 250 -3.08 17.00 -11.15
CA ASN A 250 -3.72 15.90 -11.88
C ASN A 250 -4.80 16.45 -12.82
N ASP A 251 -4.78 16.02 -14.08
CA ASP A 251 -5.84 16.28 -15.08
C ASP A 251 -7.03 15.31 -14.85
N ASN A 252 -7.52 15.27 -13.61
CA ASN A 252 -8.59 14.42 -13.11
C ASN A 252 -9.83 15.24 -12.73
N LEU A 253 -11.02 14.65 -12.84
CA LEU A 253 -12.26 15.32 -12.44
C LEU A 253 -12.40 15.51 -10.92
N SER A 254 -11.63 14.82 -10.08
CA SER A 254 -11.52 15.15 -8.66
C SER A 254 -10.20 14.70 -8.02
N GLY A 255 -9.82 15.32 -6.91
CA GLY A 255 -8.79 14.77 -6.03
C GLY A 255 -9.30 13.49 -5.35
N ILE A 256 -10.39 13.60 -4.59
CA ILE A 256 -11.07 12.46 -3.96
C ILE A 256 -12.50 12.38 -4.52
N TRP A 257 -12.98 11.19 -4.88
CA TRP A 257 -14.36 10.95 -5.32
C TRP A 257 -14.99 9.82 -4.50
N LEU A 258 -16.14 10.10 -3.88
CA LEU A 258 -17.00 9.11 -3.23
C LEU A 258 -18.31 8.94 -4.00
N GLY A 259 -18.57 7.73 -4.52
CA GLY A 259 -19.82 7.38 -5.19
C GLY A 259 -19.68 7.21 -6.72
N GLY A 260 -20.70 7.64 -7.47
CA GLY A 260 -20.77 7.47 -8.93
C GLY A 260 -22.09 6.89 -9.44
N VAL A 261 -22.23 6.82 -10.77
CA VAL A 261 -23.50 6.61 -11.47
C VAL A 261 -24.29 5.37 -10.99
N GLY A 262 -25.50 5.59 -10.46
CA GLY A 262 -26.43 4.52 -10.03
C GLY A 262 -27.41 4.98 -8.94
N SER A 263 -28.11 4.03 -8.33
CA SER A 263 -28.96 4.26 -7.13
C SER A 263 -28.15 4.77 -5.94
N THR A 264 -28.75 5.50 -5.00
CA THR A 264 -28.07 6.07 -3.83
C THR A 264 -27.16 5.08 -3.05
N LYS A 265 -25.92 5.47 -2.71
CA LYS A 265 -24.89 4.61 -2.05
C LYS A 265 -24.61 5.00 -0.61
N ALA A 266 -24.69 4.07 0.33
CA ALA A 266 -24.40 4.37 1.73
C ALA A 266 -22.88 4.40 2.02
N TYR A 267 -22.43 5.46 2.70
CA TYR A 267 -21.15 5.52 3.40
C TYR A 267 -21.39 5.71 4.90
N THR A 268 -20.67 4.96 5.73
CA THR A 268 -20.80 4.97 7.19
C THR A 268 -19.43 5.09 7.84
N ASN A 269 -19.27 5.90 8.89
CA ASN A 269 -17.99 6.08 9.59
C ASN A 269 -16.86 6.51 8.61
N LEU A 270 -16.99 7.71 8.06
CA LEU A 270 -16.08 8.27 7.06
C LEU A 270 -15.23 9.40 7.68
N LEU A 271 -13.91 9.25 7.62
CA LEU A 271 -12.93 10.25 8.02
C LEU A 271 -12.12 10.70 6.80
N ILE A 272 -12.22 11.98 6.45
CA ILE A 272 -11.37 12.64 5.45
C ILE A 272 -10.61 13.75 6.17
N GLN A 273 -9.31 13.55 6.46
CA GLN A 273 -8.55 14.47 7.31
C GLN A 273 -7.12 14.73 6.86
N GLY A 274 -6.66 15.99 6.90
CA GLY A 274 -5.25 16.32 6.61
C GLY A 274 -4.82 16.13 5.15
N ASN A 275 -5.75 15.82 4.23
CA ASN A 275 -5.42 15.67 2.82
C ASN A 275 -5.23 17.04 2.18
N ARG A 276 -4.40 17.12 1.15
CA ARG A 276 -4.28 18.27 0.26
C ARG A 276 -4.74 17.86 -1.13
N CYS A 277 -5.77 18.52 -1.66
CA CYS A 277 -6.21 18.40 -3.05
C CYS A 277 -6.05 19.77 -3.71
N GLU A 278 -5.08 19.90 -4.60
CA GLU A 278 -4.68 21.17 -5.21
C GLU A 278 -4.56 21.07 -6.72
N GLY A 279 -4.88 22.14 -7.45
CA GLY A 279 -4.60 22.22 -8.89
C GLY A 279 -5.19 21.07 -9.69
N GLN A 280 -6.32 20.49 -9.26
CA GLN A 280 -7.02 19.48 -10.04
C GLN A 280 -7.65 20.20 -11.24
N THR A 281 -7.33 19.72 -12.45
CA THR A 281 -7.62 20.40 -13.71
C THR A 281 -8.59 19.62 -14.57
N GLY A 282 -9.55 20.34 -15.18
CA GLY A 282 -10.63 19.76 -15.97
C GLY A 282 -10.15 19.23 -17.33
N PHE A 283 -10.50 17.99 -17.66
CA PHE A 283 -10.07 17.32 -18.89
C PHE A 283 -10.50 18.08 -20.17
N TRP A 284 -9.51 18.50 -20.97
CA TRP A 284 -9.70 19.44 -22.09
C TRP A 284 -10.40 18.86 -23.34
N ASP A 285 -10.38 17.53 -23.57
CA ASP A 285 -10.83 16.91 -24.84
C ASP A 285 -12.24 16.26 -24.79
N LYS A 286 -13.02 16.49 -23.72
CA LYS A 286 -14.46 16.17 -23.72
C LYS A 286 -15.26 17.47 -23.74
N ALA A 287 -16.20 17.58 -24.70
CA ALA A 287 -17.07 18.74 -24.92
C ALA A 287 -18.12 18.99 -23.80
N ASP A 288 -17.92 18.38 -22.64
CA ASP A 288 -18.69 18.49 -21.41
C ASP A 288 -17.67 18.70 -20.28
N THR A 289 -17.14 19.93 -20.21
CA THR A 289 -16.10 20.33 -19.25
C THR A 289 -16.69 20.36 -17.85
N LYS A 290 -16.76 19.17 -17.23
CA LYS A 290 -17.02 19.07 -15.79
C LYS A 290 -15.83 19.72 -15.07
N PRO A 291 -16.07 20.66 -14.14
CA PRO A 291 -14.99 21.25 -13.37
C PRO A 291 -14.35 20.18 -12.47
N ALA A 292 -13.06 20.33 -12.18
CA ALA A 292 -12.32 19.36 -11.38
C ALA A 292 -12.33 19.76 -9.90
N ASP A 293 -12.92 18.92 -9.05
CA ASP A 293 -13.20 19.23 -7.64
C ASP A 293 -12.12 18.69 -6.67
N GLY A 294 -11.92 19.33 -5.52
CA GLY A 294 -11.03 18.79 -4.47
C GLY A 294 -11.54 17.46 -3.89
N LEU A 295 -12.83 17.44 -3.52
CA LEU A 295 -13.57 16.27 -3.04
C LEU A 295 -14.98 16.25 -3.65
N THR A 296 -15.34 15.18 -4.34
CA THR A 296 -16.68 14.93 -4.89
C THR A 296 -17.44 13.89 -4.07
N LEU A 297 -18.71 14.19 -3.76
CA LEU A 297 -19.67 13.28 -3.14
C LEU A 297 -20.88 13.14 -4.08
N ASP A 298 -20.98 12.00 -4.77
CA ASP A 298 -21.90 11.80 -5.91
C ASP A 298 -22.84 10.61 -5.75
N GLY A 299 -24.13 10.89 -5.55
CA GLY A 299 -25.19 9.89 -5.41
C GLY A 299 -25.08 9.07 -4.12
N ILE A 300 -24.67 9.68 -3.01
CA ILE A 300 -24.40 8.97 -1.76
C ILE A 300 -25.39 9.32 -0.63
N THR A 301 -25.39 8.53 0.44
CA THR A 301 -25.98 8.83 1.76
C THR A 301 -24.92 8.67 2.84
N LEU A 302 -24.88 9.60 3.78
CA LEU A 302 -23.90 9.62 4.87
C LEU A 302 -24.55 9.19 6.20
N SER A 303 -23.86 8.36 6.99
CA SER A 303 -24.30 7.97 8.34
C SER A 303 -23.15 7.62 9.27
N GLY A 304 -23.45 7.40 10.56
CA GLY A 304 -22.42 7.20 11.58
C GLY A 304 -21.63 8.49 11.83
N THR A 305 -20.33 8.35 12.13
CA THR A 305 -19.43 9.52 12.25
C THR A 305 -18.94 9.91 10.87
N VAL A 306 -19.25 11.12 10.39
CA VAL A 306 -18.67 11.64 9.15
C VAL A 306 -17.95 12.95 9.44
N SER A 307 -16.68 13.03 9.06
CA SER A 307 -15.81 14.18 9.27
C SER A 307 -15.00 14.47 8.01
N VAL A 308 -15.08 15.71 7.53
CA VAL A 308 -14.19 16.25 6.50
C VAL A 308 -13.53 17.49 7.12
N GLN A 309 -12.34 17.34 7.72
CA GLN A 309 -11.71 18.38 8.55
C GLN A 309 -10.20 18.46 8.31
N ASP A 310 -9.58 19.61 8.59
CA ASP A 310 -8.13 19.85 8.45
C ASP A 310 -7.54 19.57 7.04
N ASN A 311 -8.38 19.48 6.00
CA ASN A 311 -7.94 19.30 4.62
C ASN A 311 -7.64 20.66 3.95
N TYR A 312 -6.86 20.62 2.88
CA TYR A 312 -6.45 21.77 2.09
C TYR A 312 -6.96 21.61 0.65
N PHE A 313 -7.99 22.37 0.31
CA PHE A 313 -8.56 22.46 -1.05
C PHE A 313 -8.12 23.78 -1.69
N ILE A 314 -7.32 23.73 -2.76
CA ILE A 314 -6.60 24.91 -3.27
C ILE A 314 -6.52 24.93 -4.80
N GLY A 315 -7.10 25.94 -5.44
CA GLY A 315 -6.86 26.23 -6.86
C GLY A 315 -7.32 25.11 -7.80
N ASN A 316 -8.37 24.39 -7.42
CA ASN A 316 -9.02 23.38 -8.25
C ASN A 316 -9.93 24.08 -9.27
N ASP A 317 -10.12 23.51 -10.48
CA ASP A 317 -10.99 24.13 -11.51
C ASP A 317 -12.48 24.16 -11.11
N GLY A 318 -12.87 23.42 -10.08
CA GLY A 318 -14.21 23.31 -9.53
C GLY A 318 -14.37 23.81 -8.11
N TYR A 319 -15.04 23.00 -7.30
CA TYR A 319 -15.22 23.23 -5.88
C TYR A 319 -14.20 22.44 -5.05
N GLY A 320 -13.72 23.00 -3.95
CA GLY A 320 -12.94 22.26 -2.98
C GLY A 320 -13.72 21.08 -2.40
N VAL A 321 -15.03 21.26 -2.18
CA VAL A 321 -15.96 20.17 -1.86
C VAL A 321 -17.25 20.31 -2.68
N ASN A 322 -17.54 19.30 -3.50
CA ASN A 322 -18.73 19.20 -4.33
C ASN A 322 -19.65 18.04 -3.88
N ASN A 323 -20.70 18.37 -3.15
CA ASN A 323 -21.87 17.52 -2.99
C ASN A 323 -22.77 17.68 -4.23
N THR A 324 -22.71 16.74 -5.18
CA THR A 324 -23.45 16.84 -6.46
C THR A 324 -24.94 16.49 -6.29
N THR A 325 -25.28 15.72 -5.24
CA THR A 325 -26.63 15.23 -4.95
C THR A 325 -27.10 15.57 -3.52
N PRO A 326 -27.25 16.85 -3.12
CA PRO A 326 -27.50 17.22 -1.72
C PRO A 326 -28.81 16.69 -1.13
N GLY A 327 -29.80 16.37 -1.97
CA GLY A 327 -31.06 15.76 -1.54
C GLY A 327 -30.93 14.31 -1.06
N ASP A 328 -29.89 13.61 -1.52
CA ASP A 328 -29.57 12.23 -1.13
C ASP A 328 -28.51 12.23 -0.02
N THR A 329 -27.43 13.00 -0.20
CA THR A 329 -26.29 13.08 0.72
C THR A 329 -26.66 13.69 2.07
N GLY A 330 -27.62 14.62 2.08
CA GLY A 330 -27.81 15.55 3.19
C GLY A 330 -26.72 16.62 3.23
N THR A 331 -26.61 17.31 4.38
CA THR A 331 -25.55 18.29 4.62
C THR A 331 -24.24 17.59 4.96
N VAL A 332 -23.19 17.84 4.18
CA VAL A 332 -21.82 17.39 4.47
C VAL A 332 -21.17 18.39 5.43
N VAL A 333 -20.67 17.94 6.57
CA VAL A 333 -19.92 18.79 7.52
C VAL A 333 -18.44 18.80 7.12
N ALA A 334 -18.04 19.90 6.47
CA ALA A 334 -16.71 20.20 5.95
C ALA A 334 -16.08 21.40 6.67
N GLU A 335 -16.20 21.45 8.00
CA GLU A 335 -15.59 22.45 8.88
C GLU A 335 -14.05 22.29 8.96
N TYR A 336 -13.34 23.30 9.46
CA TYR A 336 -11.89 23.34 9.72
C TYR A 336 -10.98 23.00 8.53
N ASN A 337 -11.48 23.04 7.30
CA ASN A 337 -10.66 22.94 6.09
C ASN A 337 -10.12 24.33 5.65
N TRP A 338 -9.01 24.33 4.92
CA TRP A 338 -8.47 25.47 4.18
C TRP A 338 -8.92 25.43 2.72
N TRP A 339 -9.21 26.62 2.15
CA TRP A 339 -9.89 26.76 0.86
C TRP A 339 -9.15 27.67 -0.14
N GLY A 340 -7.81 27.78 -0.03
CA GLY A 340 -7.02 28.70 -0.85
C GLY A 340 -7.11 30.19 -0.45
N ASP A 341 -8.18 30.62 0.23
CA ASP A 341 -8.39 32.02 0.64
C ASP A 341 -8.75 32.19 2.13
N VAL A 342 -8.27 33.29 2.71
CA VAL A 342 -8.48 33.69 4.11
C VAL A 342 -9.94 34.00 4.42
N ALA A 343 -10.73 34.40 3.41
CA ALA A 343 -12.16 34.61 3.50
C ALA A 343 -12.98 33.32 3.33
N GLY A 344 -12.31 32.16 3.26
CA GLY A 344 -12.93 30.85 3.10
C GLY A 344 -13.27 30.53 1.64
N PRO A 345 -14.15 29.54 1.39
CA PRO A 345 -14.40 29.04 0.04
C PRO A 345 -15.07 30.08 -0.89
N THR A 346 -15.62 31.17 -0.35
CA THR A 346 -16.21 32.25 -1.15
C THR A 346 -15.30 33.48 -1.31
N GLY A 347 -14.04 33.37 -0.87
CA GLY A 347 -13.02 34.40 -1.07
C GLY A 347 -12.61 34.57 -2.55
N PRO A 348 -11.89 35.65 -2.90
CA PRO A 348 -11.42 35.89 -4.28
C PRO A 348 -10.56 34.78 -4.88
N ASN A 349 -9.81 34.05 -4.04
CA ASN A 349 -9.05 32.85 -4.40
C ASN A 349 -9.64 31.59 -3.73
N GLY A 350 -10.89 31.68 -3.28
CA GLY A 350 -11.58 30.66 -2.51
C GLY A 350 -12.00 29.53 -3.41
N ASP A 351 -11.64 28.31 -3.05
CA ASP A 351 -11.84 27.10 -3.85
C ASP A 351 -13.32 26.67 -3.96
N GLY A 352 -14.25 27.41 -3.36
CA GLY A 352 -15.68 27.15 -3.46
C GLY A 352 -16.18 25.91 -2.71
N VAL A 353 -17.50 25.86 -2.53
CA VAL A 353 -18.26 24.67 -2.15
C VAL A 353 -19.57 24.61 -2.92
N SER A 354 -20.08 23.41 -3.17
CA SER A 354 -21.43 23.25 -3.72
C SER A 354 -22.52 23.43 -2.64
N ALA A 355 -23.79 23.36 -3.06
CA ALA A 355 -24.92 23.40 -2.14
C ALA A 355 -24.95 22.16 -1.22
N GLY A 356 -25.36 22.33 0.05
CA GLY A 356 -25.42 21.20 0.99
C GLY A 356 -24.05 20.77 1.52
N VAL A 357 -23.04 21.63 1.44
CA VAL A 357 -21.81 21.56 2.23
C VAL A 357 -21.90 22.63 3.31
N ASP A 358 -21.82 22.23 4.58
CA ASP A 358 -21.60 23.14 5.69
C ASP A 358 -20.11 23.23 5.95
N TYR A 359 -19.56 24.43 5.84
CA TYR A 359 -18.13 24.69 5.90
C TYR A 359 -17.77 25.71 6.97
N ASP A 360 -18.71 26.15 7.82
CA ASP A 360 -18.49 27.22 8.82
C ASP A 360 -18.54 26.63 10.24
N PRO A 361 -17.44 26.67 11.02
CA PRO A 361 -16.16 27.35 10.74
C PRO A 361 -15.31 26.63 9.70
N TRP A 362 -14.89 27.33 8.64
CA TRP A 362 -13.74 26.92 7.83
C TRP A 362 -12.50 27.39 8.56
N HIS A 363 -11.36 26.70 8.49
CA HIS A 363 -10.20 26.94 9.38
C HIS A 363 -9.92 28.45 9.60
N PRO A 364 -10.47 29.07 10.66
CA PRO A 364 -10.62 30.51 10.66
C PRO A 364 -9.61 31.07 11.62
N VAL A 365 -8.50 31.52 11.04
CA VAL A 365 -7.85 32.78 11.40
C VAL A 365 -8.20 33.31 12.81
N VAL A 366 -7.61 32.72 13.85
CA VAL A 366 -7.89 33.15 15.23
C VAL A 366 -7.25 34.53 15.45
N GLY A 367 -8.03 35.60 15.21
CA GLY A 367 -7.60 36.99 15.37
C GLY A 367 -7.68 37.89 14.13
N GLY A 368 -8.12 37.37 12.97
CA GLY A 368 -8.47 38.22 11.81
C GLY A 368 -7.35 38.66 10.86
N VAL A 369 -6.20 37.97 10.82
CA VAL A 369 -5.24 38.03 9.70
C VAL A 369 -4.60 36.65 9.47
N PRO A 370 -4.51 36.18 8.21
CA PRO A 370 -3.30 35.51 7.75
C PRO A 370 -3.03 35.88 6.28
N GLN A 371 -2.59 37.12 6.04
CA GLN A 371 -1.36 37.17 5.26
C GLN A 371 -0.28 36.54 6.14
N ASN A 372 0.53 35.68 5.51
CA ASN A 372 1.76 35.04 6.00
C ASN A 372 1.63 33.57 6.44
N GLY A 373 2.35 32.68 5.75
CA GLY A 373 3.12 31.59 6.38
C GLY A 373 2.36 30.43 7.02
N GLY A 374 2.62 29.21 6.57
CA GLY A 374 2.46 27.99 7.35
C GLY A 374 3.67 27.10 7.09
N ILE A 375 4.08 26.29 8.07
CA ILE A 375 5.05 25.22 7.88
C ILE A 375 4.54 23.96 8.57
N GLY A 376 4.65 22.81 7.93
CA GLY A 376 4.08 21.57 8.45
C GLY A 376 4.74 20.32 7.87
N PHE A 377 4.57 19.20 8.57
CA PHE A 377 4.98 17.89 8.07
C PHE A 377 3.91 17.27 7.18
N MET A 378 4.31 16.45 6.21
CA MET A 378 3.42 15.64 5.40
C MET A 378 4.03 14.24 5.16
N PRO A 379 3.34 13.14 5.54
CA PRO A 379 2.12 13.11 6.34
C PRO A 379 2.33 13.67 7.76
N THR A 380 1.26 14.14 8.41
CA THR A 380 1.33 14.70 9.78
C THR A 380 1.61 13.60 10.81
N ALA A 381 1.12 12.39 10.55
CA ALA A 381 1.34 11.21 11.39
C ALA A 381 1.71 9.98 10.55
N SER A 382 2.95 9.51 10.73
CA SER A 382 3.50 8.29 10.13
C SER A 382 3.53 7.12 11.12
N ILE A 383 3.60 5.90 10.60
CA ILE A 383 3.87 4.67 11.37
C ILE A 383 5.06 3.95 10.72
N VAL A 384 5.94 3.37 11.53
CA VAL A 384 7.09 2.56 11.07
C VAL A 384 7.37 1.45 12.10
N ARG A 385 7.85 0.28 11.66
CA ARG A 385 8.37 -0.75 12.60
C ARG A 385 9.78 -0.40 13.07
N VAL A 386 10.23 -0.91 14.22
CA VAL A 386 11.65 -0.86 14.60
C VAL A 386 12.51 -1.42 13.45
N GLY A 387 13.63 -0.78 13.16
CA GLY A 387 14.49 -1.10 12.03
C GLY A 387 14.02 -0.56 10.67
N GLY A 388 12.71 -0.36 10.48
CA GLY A 388 12.11 0.17 9.25
C GLY A 388 12.42 1.65 9.01
N SER A 389 12.16 2.13 7.79
CA SER A 389 12.35 3.54 7.42
C SER A 389 11.05 4.16 6.90
N VAL A 390 10.89 5.47 7.09
CA VAL A 390 9.75 6.25 6.60
C VAL A 390 10.20 7.61 6.07
N VAL A 391 9.52 8.10 5.04
CA VAL A 391 9.78 9.40 4.43
C VAL A 391 8.77 10.42 4.96
N VAL A 392 9.24 11.61 5.33
CA VAL A 392 8.40 12.74 5.74
C VAL A 392 8.86 13.99 5.01
N ASP A 393 7.92 14.66 4.36
CA ASP A 393 8.12 15.93 3.68
C ASP A 393 7.79 17.11 4.61
N VAL A 394 8.37 18.27 4.33
CA VAL A 394 8.00 19.55 4.95
C VAL A 394 7.45 20.45 3.87
N TYR A 395 6.23 20.95 4.07
CA TYR A 395 5.63 21.98 3.23
C TYR A 395 5.76 23.35 3.85
N ILE A 396 5.79 24.39 3.00
CA ILE A 396 5.58 25.78 3.39
C ILE A 396 4.39 26.33 2.60
N ALA A 397 3.45 26.98 3.28
CA ALA A 397 2.42 27.84 2.68
C ALA A 397 2.85 29.30 2.83
N ALA A 398 2.80 30.11 1.78
CA ALA A 398 3.19 31.51 1.84
C ALA A 398 2.67 32.32 0.64
N ASP A 399 2.59 33.64 0.81
CA ASP A 399 2.45 34.59 -0.30
C ASP A 399 3.74 35.40 -0.44
N GLY A 400 4.32 35.38 -1.63
CA GLY A 400 5.54 36.11 -1.95
C GLY A 400 6.80 35.57 -1.27
N LEU A 401 6.87 34.27 -0.98
CA LEU A 401 8.02 33.62 -0.37
C LEU A 401 9.28 33.87 -1.21
N PHE A 402 10.27 34.47 -0.57
CA PHE A 402 11.56 34.79 -1.19
C PHE A 402 12.72 34.04 -0.52
N GLY A 403 12.49 33.51 0.68
CA GLY A 403 13.43 32.65 1.38
C GLY A 403 12.82 32.08 2.65
N PHE A 404 13.44 31.04 3.16
CA PHE A 404 13.09 30.42 4.42
C PHE A 404 14.32 29.91 5.18
N GLN A 405 14.18 29.75 6.49
CA GLN A 405 15.01 28.89 7.30
C GLN A 405 14.15 28.20 8.36
N PHE A 406 14.47 26.95 8.70
CA PHE A 406 13.87 26.23 9.81
C PHE A 406 14.81 25.10 10.27
N THR A 407 14.57 24.64 11.49
CA THR A 407 15.11 23.39 12.05
C THR A 407 13.92 22.46 12.29
N VAL A 408 14.08 21.19 11.94
CA VAL A 408 13.22 20.09 12.38
C VAL A 408 13.91 19.47 13.58
N ASP A 409 13.21 19.42 14.71
CA ASP A 409 13.64 18.78 15.95
C ASP A 409 12.91 17.43 16.10
N TYR A 410 13.62 16.36 16.49
CA TYR A 410 13.06 15.00 16.59
C TYR A 410 13.66 14.19 17.76
N ASP A 411 12.95 13.14 18.17
CA ASP A 411 13.35 12.28 19.29
C ASP A 411 14.40 11.21 18.89
N THR A 412 15.67 11.50 19.21
CA THR A 412 16.82 10.60 18.98
C THR A 412 16.82 9.34 19.85
N THR A 413 15.92 9.21 20.81
CA THR A 413 15.73 7.95 21.54
C THR A 413 14.89 6.94 20.77
N ARG A 414 14.23 7.38 19.69
CA ARG A 414 13.31 6.58 18.85
C ARG A 414 13.61 6.61 17.37
N LEU A 415 14.26 7.65 16.86
CA LEU A 415 14.52 7.86 15.43
C LEU A 415 15.99 8.21 15.17
N THR A 416 16.50 7.78 14.02
CA THR A 416 17.70 8.33 13.37
C THR A 416 17.32 8.95 12.04
N ALA A 417 17.81 10.17 11.74
CA ALA A 417 17.60 10.77 10.42
C ALA A 417 18.62 10.19 9.43
N THR A 418 18.16 9.35 8.49
CA THR A 418 19.04 8.64 7.55
C THR A 418 19.30 9.42 6.26
N SER A 419 18.38 10.31 5.87
CA SER A 419 18.57 11.23 4.74
C SER A 419 17.79 12.53 4.94
N ALA A 420 18.26 13.62 4.35
CA ALA A 420 17.58 14.91 4.32
C ALA A 420 18.05 15.74 3.13
N ALA A 421 17.12 16.39 2.42
CA ALA A 421 17.42 17.30 1.31
C ALA A 421 16.32 18.35 1.13
N LEU A 422 16.66 19.49 0.52
CA LEU A 422 15.69 20.45 -0.02
C LEU A 422 14.99 19.85 -1.24
N VAL A 423 13.72 20.20 -1.41
CA VAL A 423 12.92 19.89 -2.61
C VAL A 423 12.76 21.19 -3.41
N THR A 424 13.13 21.16 -4.69
CA THR A 424 13.26 22.35 -5.53
C THR A 424 12.08 22.59 -6.47
N ASP A 425 11.10 21.69 -6.52
CA ASP A 425 10.00 21.70 -7.49
C ASP A 425 9.14 22.98 -7.39
N TRP A 426 8.84 23.43 -6.16
CA TRP A 426 8.07 24.66 -5.89
C TRP A 426 8.95 25.86 -5.46
N PHE A 427 10.16 25.60 -4.96
CA PHE A 427 11.09 26.63 -4.48
C PHE A 427 12.55 26.27 -4.83
N ASP A 428 13.01 26.67 -6.02
CA ASP A 428 14.42 26.52 -6.42
C ASP A 428 15.25 27.72 -5.95
N GLY A 429 15.85 27.59 -4.76
CA GLY A 429 16.64 28.67 -4.15
C GLY A 429 18.05 28.78 -4.72
N ALA A 430 18.38 29.95 -5.27
CA ALA A 430 19.73 30.28 -5.74
C ALA A 430 20.82 30.27 -4.64
N PHE A 431 20.44 30.34 -3.35
CA PHE A 431 21.38 30.22 -2.23
C PHE A 431 20.80 29.40 -1.07
N SER A 432 21.37 28.21 -0.84
CA SER A 432 20.91 27.24 0.14
C SER A 432 22.00 26.87 1.15
N PRO A 433 22.23 27.68 2.20
CA PRO A 433 23.33 27.46 3.15
C PRO A 433 23.13 26.25 4.06
N TRP A 434 21.89 25.78 4.25
CA TRP A 434 21.58 24.50 4.90
C TRP A 434 20.68 23.67 3.99
N ASN A 435 21.18 22.55 3.51
CA ASN A 435 20.46 21.61 2.66
C ASN A 435 20.47 20.24 3.36
N GLY A 436 19.49 20.01 4.26
CA GLY A 436 19.40 18.76 5.02
C GLY A 436 20.58 18.53 5.97
N VAL A 437 21.00 19.55 6.73
CA VAL A 437 22.13 19.38 7.67
C VAL A 437 21.66 18.64 8.91
N ILE A 438 21.89 17.32 8.93
CA ILE A 438 21.58 16.40 10.04
C ILE A 438 22.60 16.53 11.17
N ASP A 439 22.11 16.55 12.41
CA ASP A 439 22.87 16.42 13.65
C ASP A 439 22.12 15.46 14.60
N ASP A 440 22.35 14.15 14.44
CA ASP A 440 21.75 13.10 15.27
C ASP A 440 22.20 13.16 16.74
N GLY A 441 23.29 13.87 17.05
CA GLY A 441 23.69 14.11 18.43
C GLY A 441 22.81 15.14 19.13
N ALA A 442 22.24 16.08 18.38
CA ALA A 442 21.31 17.10 18.84
C ALA A 442 19.83 16.75 18.59
N GLY A 443 19.54 15.81 17.69
CA GLY A 443 18.18 15.52 17.23
C GLY A 443 17.62 16.60 16.30
N THR A 444 18.46 17.14 15.41
CA THR A 444 18.05 18.26 14.54
C THR A 444 18.41 18.06 13.07
N VAL A 445 17.55 18.52 12.17
CA VAL A 445 17.81 18.64 10.73
C VAL A 445 17.56 20.08 10.28
N LYS A 446 18.53 20.72 9.63
CA LYS A 446 18.47 22.16 9.31
C LYS A 446 18.33 22.43 7.81
N PHE A 447 17.44 23.38 7.50
CA PHE A 447 17.12 23.81 6.15
C PHE A 447 17.10 25.33 6.06
N ALA A 448 17.69 25.87 4.99
CA ALA A 448 17.65 27.29 4.67
C ALA A 448 17.89 27.46 3.17
N SER A 449 17.03 28.25 2.53
CA SER A 449 17.04 28.50 1.09
C SER A 449 16.55 29.92 0.79
N SER A 450 17.08 30.55 -0.25
CA SER A 450 16.71 31.90 -0.67
C SER A 450 16.79 32.04 -2.19
N LEU A 451 15.82 32.74 -2.76
CA LEU A 451 15.90 33.28 -4.11
C LEU A 451 16.93 34.43 -4.17
N GLN A 452 17.35 34.77 -5.38
CA GLN A 452 18.21 35.93 -5.68
C GLN A 452 17.43 37.06 -6.36
N ARG A 453 18.05 38.25 -6.41
CA ARG A 453 17.43 39.45 -6.98
C ARG A 453 17.15 39.29 -8.47
N GLY A 454 15.89 39.18 -8.82
CA GLY A 454 15.39 39.04 -10.20
C GLY A 454 14.47 37.84 -10.37
N ASP A 455 14.53 36.88 -9.44
CA ASP A 455 13.65 35.72 -9.41
C ASP A 455 12.23 36.12 -8.99
N THR A 456 11.24 35.32 -9.43
CA THR A 456 9.84 35.46 -9.04
C THR A 456 9.65 34.83 -7.65
N PRO A 457 9.10 35.54 -6.65
CA PRO A 457 8.74 34.95 -5.36
C PRO A 457 7.69 33.84 -5.51
N SER A 458 7.81 32.73 -4.75
CA SER A 458 6.80 31.66 -4.74
C SER A 458 5.60 32.05 -3.89
N SER A 459 4.39 31.94 -4.44
CA SER A 459 3.12 32.02 -3.68
C SER A 459 2.38 30.68 -3.76
N GLY A 460 1.47 30.44 -2.82
CA GLY A 460 0.76 29.17 -2.67
C GLY A 460 1.39 28.31 -1.57
N MET A 461 1.39 27.00 -1.75
CA MET A 461 2.03 26.08 -0.81
C MET A 461 2.89 25.07 -1.59
N GLY A 462 3.90 24.46 -0.96
CA GLY A 462 4.69 23.45 -1.65
C GLY A 462 5.70 22.75 -0.74
N VAL A 463 6.12 21.55 -1.15
CA VAL A 463 7.17 20.80 -0.45
C VAL A 463 8.50 21.51 -0.67
N VAL A 464 9.22 21.76 0.42
CA VAL A 464 10.50 22.47 0.42
C VAL A 464 11.66 21.63 0.98
N ALA A 465 11.35 20.56 1.70
CA ALA A 465 12.32 19.60 2.20
C ALA A 465 11.72 18.21 2.30
N ARG A 466 12.57 17.20 2.19
CA ARG A 466 12.28 15.78 2.34
C ARG A 466 13.28 15.16 3.31
N MET A 467 12.80 14.32 4.21
CA MET A 467 13.62 13.60 5.19
C MET A 467 13.26 12.12 5.18
N THR A 468 14.24 11.28 5.51
CA THR A 468 14.01 9.86 5.80
C THR A 468 14.42 9.60 7.24
N PHE A 469 13.53 8.99 8.01
CA PHE A 469 13.81 8.54 9.38
C PHE A 469 13.80 7.03 9.44
N ARG A 470 14.73 6.44 10.21
CA ARG A 470 14.68 5.03 10.61
C ARG A 470 14.15 4.93 12.03
N GLY A 471 13.24 3.99 12.28
CA GLY A 471 12.76 3.66 13.62
C GLY A 471 13.80 2.85 14.40
N ASP A 472 14.18 3.31 15.58
CA ASP A 472 15.17 2.68 16.46
C ASP A 472 14.57 2.10 17.75
N ALA A 473 13.52 2.70 18.30
CA ALA A 473 12.86 2.21 19.51
C ALA A 473 11.38 2.59 19.57
N ALA A 474 10.59 1.76 20.26
CA ALA A 474 9.14 1.84 20.30
C ALA A 474 8.55 3.14 20.89
N GLY A 475 7.35 3.48 20.42
CA GLY A 475 6.52 4.58 20.88
C GLY A 475 6.47 5.76 19.90
N VAL A 476 5.74 6.80 20.31
CA VAL A 476 5.55 8.01 19.50
C VAL A 476 6.75 8.94 19.64
N ALA A 477 7.42 9.20 18.52
CA ALA A 477 8.41 10.26 18.37
C ALA A 477 7.71 11.52 17.81
N ALA A 478 7.81 12.63 18.53
CA ALA A 478 7.35 13.92 18.01
C ALA A 478 8.37 14.46 17.00
N LEU A 479 7.84 15.12 15.95
CA LEU A 479 8.58 15.98 15.05
C LEU A 479 8.07 17.40 15.27
N SER A 480 8.95 18.37 15.50
CA SER A 480 8.53 19.76 15.66
C SER A 480 9.45 20.73 14.94
N PHE A 481 9.01 21.97 14.81
CA PHE A 481 9.83 23.03 14.21
C PHE A 481 10.48 23.93 15.25
N SER A 482 11.67 24.43 14.92
CA SER A 482 12.28 25.54 15.65
C SER A 482 13.09 26.47 14.76
N GLY A 483 13.24 27.72 15.22
CA GLY A 483 13.98 28.75 14.48
C GLY A 483 13.39 29.09 13.11
N VAL A 484 12.10 28.84 12.91
CA VAL A 484 11.37 29.13 11.66
C VAL A 484 11.46 30.62 11.35
N LYS A 485 11.83 30.94 10.12
CA LYS A 485 11.63 32.25 9.51
C LYS A 485 11.25 32.03 8.06
N LEU A 486 10.09 32.51 7.69
CA LEU A 486 9.67 32.68 6.30
C LEU A 486 9.86 34.17 5.97
N VAL A 487 10.33 34.52 4.76
CA VAL A 487 10.53 35.93 4.38
C VAL A 487 10.01 36.24 2.98
N ARG A 488 9.38 37.42 2.83
CA ARG A 488 9.04 38.02 1.52
C ARG A 488 9.92 39.22 1.23
N PHE A 489 10.17 39.47 -0.05
CA PHE A 489 10.92 40.64 -0.51
C PHE A 489 9.96 41.71 -1.04
N VAL A 490 9.81 42.81 -0.29
CA VAL A 490 8.86 43.90 -0.62
C VAL A 490 9.49 45.06 -1.42
N GLY A 491 10.82 45.09 -1.51
CA GLY A 491 11.56 46.10 -2.28
C GLY A 491 11.62 47.49 -1.63
N GLY A 492 12.25 48.44 -2.34
CA GLY A 492 12.45 49.81 -1.87
C GLY A 492 13.33 49.93 -0.63
N GLU A 493 13.16 51.02 0.14
CA GLU A 493 13.89 51.27 1.39
C GLU A 493 13.43 50.38 2.57
N GLN A 494 12.36 49.59 2.41
CA GLN A 494 11.81 48.74 3.48
C GLN A 494 12.48 47.36 3.57
N GLY A 495 13.15 46.87 2.51
CA GLY A 495 13.96 45.66 2.55
C GLY A 495 13.16 44.35 2.49
N THR A 496 13.37 43.48 3.48
CA THR A 496 12.70 42.17 3.65
C THR A 496 11.70 42.22 4.80
N GLU A 497 10.57 41.54 4.62
CA GLU A 497 9.55 41.37 5.66
C GLU A 497 9.53 39.91 6.11
N VAL A 498 9.40 39.69 7.43
CA VAL A 498 9.19 38.35 7.98
C VAL A 498 7.73 37.97 7.78
N ILE A 499 7.54 36.89 7.03
CA ILE A 499 6.29 36.15 6.96
C ILE A 499 6.19 35.41 8.30
N THR A 500 5.42 35.96 9.25
CA THR A 500 5.15 35.27 10.53
C THR A 500 4.28 34.05 10.26
N PRO A 501 4.72 32.81 10.58
CA PRO A 501 3.87 31.63 10.40
C PRO A 501 2.60 31.73 11.26
N VAL A 502 1.47 31.40 10.65
CA VAL A 502 0.14 31.30 11.26
C VAL A 502 -0.07 29.93 11.92
N GLY A 503 0.70 28.92 11.49
CA GLY A 503 0.84 27.63 12.15
C GLY A 503 2.21 27.01 11.90
N GLU A 504 2.76 26.41 12.95
CA GLU A 504 3.79 25.38 12.87
C GLU A 504 3.07 24.05 13.16
N PHE A 505 2.82 23.25 12.13
CA PHE A 505 2.07 22.01 12.23
C PHE A 505 3.03 20.86 12.53
N ASP A 506 3.32 20.68 13.82
CA ASP A 506 4.10 19.57 14.35
C ASP A 506 3.56 18.21 13.90
N GLY A 507 4.47 17.25 13.73
CA GLY A 507 4.20 15.91 13.23
C GLY A 507 4.55 14.83 14.23
N SER A 508 4.31 13.58 13.85
CA SER A 508 4.73 12.43 14.66
C SER A 508 5.05 11.21 13.82
N ILE A 509 5.97 10.39 14.32
CA ILE A 509 6.25 9.05 13.82
C ILE A 509 6.00 8.08 14.96
N THR A 510 5.02 7.20 14.81
CA THR A 510 4.80 6.09 15.74
C THR A 510 5.70 4.93 15.34
N VAL A 511 6.72 4.66 16.14
CA VAL A 511 7.57 3.47 15.97
C VAL A 511 6.89 2.31 16.71
N LEU A 512 6.37 1.33 15.96
CA LEU A 512 5.82 0.11 16.55
C LEU A 512 6.96 -0.73 17.11
N GLY A 513 6.91 -1.04 18.40
CA GLY A 513 7.84 -2.00 19.00
C GLY A 513 7.58 -3.42 18.52
N GLU A 514 8.59 -4.28 18.59
CA GLU A 514 8.44 -5.71 18.27
C GLU A 514 8.07 -6.51 19.53
N GLY A 515 7.26 -7.55 19.36
CA GLY A 515 7.01 -8.59 20.35
C GLY A 515 7.05 -9.99 19.72
N THR A 516 6.92 -11.03 20.53
CA THR A 516 7.04 -12.41 20.08
C THR A 516 5.73 -13.17 20.25
N ILE A 517 5.28 -13.86 19.20
CA ILE A 517 4.26 -14.90 19.25
C ILE A 517 4.99 -16.24 19.35
N ALA A 518 4.82 -16.93 20.47
CA ALA A 518 5.43 -18.24 20.71
C ALA A 518 4.35 -19.32 20.80
N GLY A 519 4.60 -20.49 20.22
CA GLY A 519 3.63 -21.57 20.23
C GLY A 519 4.25 -22.95 20.09
N THR A 520 3.42 -23.98 20.02
CA THR A 520 3.85 -25.36 19.82
C THR A 520 2.86 -26.10 18.93
N VAL A 521 3.35 -26.63 17.83
CA VAL A 521 2.61 -27.43 16.85
C VAL A 521 2.91 -28.91 17.08
N ARG A 522 1.90 -29.77 16.99
CA ARG A 522 2.06 -31.23 16.80
C ARG A 522 1.59 -31.58 15.40
N LEU A 523 2.49 -32.12 14.58
CA LEU A 523 2.11 -32.81 13.35
C LEU A 523 1.65 -34.22 13.70
N GLN A 524 0.39 -34.54 13.46
CA GLN A 524 -0.16 -35.88 13.69
C GLN A 524 0.63 -36.93 12.90
N GLY A 525 0.88 -38.09 13.52
CA GLY A 525 1.63 -39.19 12.91
C GLY A 525 3.15 -39.05 12.93
N ARG A 526 3.72 -37.85 13.11
CA ARG A 526 5.17 -37.64 13.03
C ARG A 526 5.87 -37.72 14.39
N ALA A 527 7.12 -38.22 14.38
CA ALA A 527 8.03 -38.15 15.53
C ALA A 527 8.80 -36.82 15.62
N SER A 528 8.99 -36.13 14.48
CA SER A 528 9.50 -34.77 14.39
C SER A 528 8.36 -33.84 14.00
N HIS A 529 8.24 -32.69 14.66
CA HIS A 529 7.22 -31.69 14.34
C HIS A 529 7.84 -30.44 13.69
N ALA A 530 8.98 -30.61 13.00
CA ALA A 530 9.63 -29.55 12.23
C ALA A 530 8.92 -29.29 10.90
N GLY A 531 9.05 -28.06 10.40
CA GLY A 531 8.66 -27.68 9.04
C GLY A 531 7.30 -27.02 8.89
N ALA A 532 6.50 -26.94 9.97
CA ALA A 532 5.26 -26.16 9.94
C ALA A 532 5.59 -24.67 10.01
N VAL A 533 4.94 -23.85 9.19
CA VAL A 533 5.19 -22.41 9.10
C VAL A 533 4.14 -21.68 9.90
N ALA A 534 4.54 -20.99 10.96
CA ALA A 534 3.66 -20.07 11.69
C ALA A 534 3.86 -18.66 11.13
N SER A 535 2.79 -18.01 10.68
CA SER A 535 2.83 -16.69 10.05
C SER A 535 1.81 -15.73 10.67
N ALA A 536 2.11 -14.43 10.61
CA ALA A 536 1.16 -13.36 10.96
C ALA A 536 1.54 -12.10 10.18
N ASP A 537 0.65 -11.64 9.28
CA ASP A 537 0.82 -10.43 8.45
C ASP A 537 2.21 -10.29 7.80
N GLY A 538 2.78 -11.44 7.42
CA GLY A 538 3.95 -11.50 6.58
C GLY A 538 5.30 -11.74 7.27
N ASP A 539 5.37 -11.61 8.60
CA ASP A 539 6.44 -12.24 9.36
C ASP A 539 6.12 -13.74 9.52
N SER A 540 7.14 -14.60 9.49
CA SER A 540 6.99 -16.05 9.68
C SER A 540 8.14 -16.68 10.47
N ASP A 541 7.87 -17.82 11.12
CA ASP A 541 8.87 -18.71 11.70
C ASP A 541 8.51 -20.17 11.43
N THR A 542 9.52 -21.02 11.26
CA THR A 542 9.33 -22.46 10.97
C THR A 542 9.58 -23.29 12.22
N THR A 543 8.68 -24.21 12.52
CA THR A 543 8.85 -25.08 13.70
C THR A 543 10.13 -25.91 13.63
N VAL A 544 10.82 -26.02 14.75
CA VAL A 544 11.93 -26.98 14.93
C VAL A 544 11.40 -28.38 15.22
N ALA A 545 12.27 -29.40 15.33
CA ALA A 545 11.85 -30.79 15.57
C ALA A 545 10.98 -30.99 16.83
N ALA A 546 11.18 -30.14 17.84
CA ALA A 546 10.35 -30.09 19.06
C ALA A 546 8.99 -29.38 18.87
N GLY A 547 8.65 -28.97 17.63
CA GLY A 547 7.43 -28.31 17.20
C GLY A 547 7.20 -26.89 17.71
N THR A 548 8.20 -26.28 18.34
CA THR A 548 8.09 -24.90 18.84
C THR A 548 8.43 -23.90 17.73
N PHE A 549 7.69 -22.79 17.69
CA PHE A 549 8.01 -21.59 16.91
C PHE A 549 8.05 -20.35 17.83
N SER A 550 8.73 -19.31 17.37
CA SER A 550 9.01 -18.05 18.05
C SER A 550 9.02 -16.89 17.03
N LEU A 551 7.84 -16.61 16.49
CA LEU A 551 7.58 -15.57 15.50
C LEU A 551 7.72 -14.17 16.13
N THR A 552 8.54 -13.29 15.53
CA THR A 552 8.62 -11.87 15.93
C THR A 552 7.78 -11.03 14.99
N VAL A 553 6.95 -10.15 15.55
CA VAL A 553 6.04 -9.25 14.83
C VAL A 553 5.99 -7.88 15.52
N PRO A 554 5.53 -6.81 14.86
CA PRO A 554 5.21 -5.56 15.54
C PRO A 554 4.15 -5.74 16.64
N GLU A 555 4.03 -4.77 17.55
CA GLU A 555 2.97 -4.72 18.53
C GLU A 555 1.63 -4.40 17.85
N GLY A 556 0.58 -5.09 18.26
CA GLY A 556 -0.68 -5.09 17.52
C GLY A 556 -1.61 -6.21 17.95
N THR A 557 -2.63 -6.47 17.12
CA THR A 557 -3.52 -7.61 17.25
C THR A 557 -3.51 -8.35 15.93
N TRP A 558 -3.11 -9.61 15.95
CA TRP A 558 -2.80 -10.38 14.76
C TRP A 558 -3.77 -11.55 14.56
N THR A 559 -3.91 -11.97 13.31
CA THR A 559 -4.29 -13.33 12.97
C THR A 559 -3.00 -14.13 12.78
N VAL A 560 -2.93 -15.30 13.41
CA VAL A 560 -1.80 -16.23 13.27
C VAL A 560 -2.29 -17.47 12.54
N THR A 561 -1.65 -17.79 11.42
CA THR A 561 -1.86 -19.04 10.69
C THR A 561 -0.71 -19.99 11.00
N VAL A 562 -0.98 -21.29 11.00
CA VAL A 562 0.05 -22.34 11.05
C VAL A 562 -0.25 -23.35 9.94
N GLU A 563 0.62 -23.36 8.94
CA GLU A 563 0.51 -24.19 7.74
C GLU A 563 1.52 -25.35 7.73
N MET A 564 1.15 -26.48 7.13
CA MET A 564 2.09 -27.58 6.85
C MET A 564 1.58 -28.49 5.73
N ALA A 565 2.20 -28.42 4.54
CA ALA A 565 1.85 -29.28 3.41
C ALA A 565 1.64 -30.77 3.78
N ARG A 566 0.48 -31.32 3.40
CA ARG A 566 -0.12 -32.62 3.81
C ARG A 566 -1.00 -32.61 5.08
N TYR A 567 -1.27 -31.44 5.65
CA TYR A 567 -2.01 -31.29 6.91
C TYR A 567 -2.99 -30.13 6.84
N LEU A 568 -4.15 -30.30 7.47
CA LEU A 568 -5.09 -29.20 7.69
C LEU A 568 -4.50 -28.13 8.62
N ASP A 569 -4.68 -26.89 8.20
CA ASP A 569 -4.12 -25.67 8.77
C ASP A 569 -4.80 -25.23 10.07
N ALA A 570 -4.13 -24.37 10.84
CA ALA A 570 -4.71 -23.75 12.04
C ALA A 570 -4.69 -22.22 11.97
N VAL A 571 -5.77 -21.59 12.43
CA VAL A 571 -5.90 -20.12 12.47
C VAL A 571 -6.30 -19.63 13.86
N LYS A 572 -5.61 -18.62 14.39
CA LYS A 572 -5.97 -17.89 15.60
C LYS A 572 -6.10 -16.40 15.34
N THR A 573 -7.34 -15.90 15.33
CA THR A 573 -7.61 -14.46 15.30
C THR A 573 -7.47 -13.84 16.70
N GLY A 574 -7.20 -12.53 16.76
CA GLY A 574 -7.20 -11.77 18.02
C GLY A 574 -5.97 -11.99 18.91
N VAL A 575 -4.84 -12.38 18.33
CA VAL A 575 -3.57 -12.57 19.06
C VAL A 575 -2.93 -11.22 19.35
N VAL A 576 -3.18 -10.68 20.55
CA VAL A 576 -2.59 -9.41 21.00
C VAL A 576 -1.12 -9.59 21.33
N VAL A 577 -0.26 -8.75 20.76
CA VAL A 577 1.18 -8.68 21.02
C VAL A 577 1.53 -7.28 21.52
N THR A 578 2.32 -7.20 22.60
CA THR A 578 2.82 -5.92 23.14
C THR A 578 4.32 -5.81 22.93
N ALA A 579 4.85 -4.61 22.73
CA ALA A 579 6.29 -4.39 22.58
C ALA A 579 7.11 -5.03 23.71
N GLY A 580 8.15 -5.78 23.35
CA GLY A 580 9.02 -6.56 24.23
C GLY A 580 8.35 -7.74 24.96
N GLY A 581 7.07 -8.02 24.68
CA GLY A 581 6.29 -9.10 25.28
C GLY A 581 6.40 -10.41 24.51
N THR A 582 6.05 -11.52 25.16
CA THR A 582 5.86 -12.82 24.50
C THR A 582 4.44 -13.33 24.73
N THR A 583 3.64 -13.34 23.68
CA THR A 583 2.29 -13.92 23.67
C THR A 583 2.41 -15.42 23.38
N ASN A 584 2.12 -16.24 24.39
CA ASN A 584 2.20 -17.69 24.29
C ASN A 584 0.84 -18.26 23.87
N LEU A 585 0.80 -18.88 22.70
CA LEU A 585 -0.38 -19.58 22.19
C LEU A 585 -0.44 -21.02 22.75
N PRO A 586 -1.63 -21.61 22.90
CA PRO A 586 -1.76 -23.00 23.31
C PRO A 586 -1.14 -23.95 22.27
N GLN A 587 -0.98 -25.23 22.62
CA GLN A 587 -0.47 -26.22 21.68
C GLN A 587 -1.57 -26.57 20.67
N VAL A 588 -1.29 -26.43 19.37
CA VAL A 588 -2.17 -26.88 18.28
C VAL A 588 -1.72 -28.23 17.72
N VAL A 589 -2.66 -29.00 17.17
CA VAL A 589 -2.39 -30.27 16.48
C VAL A 589 -2.89 -30.13 15.05
N LEU A 590 -1.99 -30.09 14.07
CA LEU A 590 -2.37 -30.16 12.66
C LEU A 590 -2.72 -31.61 12.32
N LYS A 591 -3.83 -31.79 11.61
CA LYS A 591 -4.36 -33.11 11.23
C LYS A 591 -3.81 -33.52 9.88
N GLY A 592 -3.09 -34.65 9.84
CA GLY A 592 -2.50 -35.13 8.59
C GLY A 592 -3.53 -35.82 7.72
N GLY A 593 -3.51 -35.58 6.41
CA GLY A 593 -4.35 -36.28 5.44
C GLY A 593 -4.71 -35.50 4.19
N ASP A 594 -4.58 -34.18 4.21
CA ASP A 594 -4.84 -33.25 3.10
C ASP A 594 -3.66 -33.28 2.12
N ALA A 595 -3.60 -34.32 1.30
CA ALA A 595 -2.50 -34.60 0.40
C ALA A 595 -2.49 -33.71 -0.86
N ASN A 596 -3.57 -33.00 -1.19
CA ASN A 596 -3.59 -32.02 -2.27
C ASN A 596 -3.39 -30.56 -1.82
N ASP A 597 -3.36 -30.27 -0.51
CA ASP A 597 -3.34 -28.91 0.07
C ASP A 597 -4.55 -28.08 -0.41
N ASP A 598 -5.77 -28.62 -0.26
CA ASP A 598 -7.03 -27.95 -0.64
C ASP A 598 -7.98 -27.62 0.52
N ASP A 599 -7.51 -27.76 1.76
CA ASP A 599 -8.22 -27.51 3.02
C ASP A 599 -9.38 -28.49 3.35
N GLU A 600 -9.61 -29.56 2.58
CA GLU A 600 -10.62 -30.61 2.87
C GLU A 600 -10.08 -32.05 2.70
N ILE A 601 -10.07 -32.85 3.78
CA ILE A 601 -9.59 -34.25 3.69
C ILE A 601 -10.66 -35.16 3.05
N ASP A 602 -10.45 -35.59 1.81
CA ASP A 602 -11.48 -36.20 0.98
C ASP A 602 -11.00 -37.44 0.13
N ILE A 603 -11.76 -37.85 -0.90
CA ILE A 603 -11.42 -38.97 -1.79
C ILE A 603 -10.25 -38.66 -2.75
N LEU A 604 -9.95 -37.39 -3.02
CA LEU A 604 -8.85 -36.94 -3.86
C LEU A 604 -7.50 -37.24 -3.18
N ASP A 605 -7.40 -36.99 -1.87
CA ASP A 605 -6.26 -37.39 -1.04
C ASP A 605 -6.03 -38.90 -1.03
N ALA A 606 -7.12 -39.63 -0.79
CA ALA A 606 -7.11 -41.08 -0.83
C ALA A 606 -6.66 -41.60 -2.22
N GLY A 607 -6.92 -40.83 -3.28
CA GLY A 607 -6.40 -41.06 -4.62
C GLY A 607 -4.88 -40.86 -4.74
N ILE A 608 -4.34 -39.78 -4.17
CA ILE A 608 -2.90 -39.48 -4.14
C ILE A 608 -2.15 -40.56 -3.32
N ILE A 609 -2.57 -40.79 -2.08
CA ILE A 609 -1.98 -41.80 -1.17
C ILE A 609 -2.10 -43.19 -1.81
N GLY A 610 -3.29 -43.57 -2.28
CA GLY A 610 -3.55 -44.86 -2.94
C GLY A 610 -2.74 -45.06 -4.23
N GLY A 611 -2.43 -43.99 -4.96
CA GLY A 611 -1.58 -44.03 -6.15
C GLY A 611 -0.09 -44.28 -5.87
N GLN A 612 0.36 -44.08 -4.63
CA GLN A 612 1.74 -44.37 -4.21
C GLN A 612 1.88 -45.53 -3.22
N PHE A 613 0.78 -46.12 -2.73
CA PHE A 613 0.78 -47.17 -1.71
C PHE A 613 1.76 -48.33 -2.00
N GLY A 614 2.60 -48.65 -1.00
CA GLY A 614 3.63 -49.68 -1.05
C GLY A 614 4.94 -49.26 -1.73
N LYS A 615 5.13 -47.96 -2.01
CA LYS A 615 6.40 -47.37 -2.47
C LYS A 615 7.19 -46.82 -1.29
N ALA A 616 8.52 -46.73 -1.44
CA ALA A 616 9.43 -46.20 -0.43
C ALA A 616 10.62 -45.46 -1.07
N GLY A 617 11.12 -44.44 -0.38
CA GLY A 617 12.22 -43.57 -0.80
C GLY A 617 12.08 -43.07 -2.24
N ALA A 618 13.13 -43.22 -3.04
CA ALA A 618 13.12 -42.85 -4.47
C ALA A 618 12.13 -43.64 -5.35
N GLY A 619 11.39 -44.61 -4.79
CA GLY A 619 10.26 -45.24 -5.45
C GLY A 619 8.97 -44.42 -5.40
N ILE A 620 8.85 -43.50 -4.43
CA ILE A 620 7.72 -42.57 -4.30
C ILE A 620 7.86 -41.51 -5.40
N THR A 621 6.89 -41.45 -6.32
CA THR A 621 6.93 -40.50 -7.46
C THR A 621 6.04 -39.28 -7.26
N ASP A 622 5.22 -39.28 -6.22
CA ASP A 622 4.44 -38.13 -5.76
C ASP A 622 4.64 -38.02 -4.24
N PRO A 623 5.47 -37.07 -3.76
CA PRO A 623 5.87 -36.99 -2.36
C PRO A 623 4.74 -36.56 -1.42
N ARG A 624 3.61 -36.11 -1.98
CA ARG A 624 2.42 -35.74 -1.21
C ARG A 624 1.74 -36.93 -0.53
N ALA A 625 1.94 -38.13 -1.08
CA ALA A 625 1.33 -39.36 -0.58
C ALA A 625 1.93 -39.90 0.73
N ASP A 626 3.16 -39.51 1.06
CA ASP A 626 3.82 -39.82 2.34
C ASP A 626 3.42 -38.71 3.32
N ILE A 627 2.39 -38.95 4.12
CA ILE A 627 1.78 -37.96 5.01
C ILE A 627 2.65 -37.79 6.25
N ASN A 628 3.15 -38.89 6.82
CA ASN A 628 3.92 -38.86 8.06
C ASN A 628 5.42 -38.46 7.87
N ALA A 629 5.90 -38.40 6.62
CA ALA A 629 7.28 -38.15 6.22
C ALA A 629 8.29 -39.15 6.81
N ASP A 630 8.00 -40.45 6.72
CA ASP A 630 8.90 -41.54 7.13
C ASP A 630 9.63 -42.26 5.96
N ASP A 631 9.50 -41.73 4.73
CA ASP A 631 10.02 -42.26 3.47
C ASP A 631 9.32 -43.56 2.99
N GLU A 632 8.22 -44.02 3.58
CA GLU A 632 7.36 -45.10 3.07
C GLU A 632 5.91 -44.60 2.88
N VAL A 633 5.20 -45.04 1.84
CA VAL A 633 3.74 -44.79 1.70
C VAL A 633 3.00 -46.08 2.03
N ASP A 634 2.38 -46.15 3.20
CA ASP A 634 1.88 -47.40 3.77
C ASP A 634 0.49 -47.26 4.44
N ILE A 635 0.12 -48.21 5.31
CA ILE A 635 -1.14 -48.17 6.03
C ILE A 635 -1.22 -47.02 7.05
N LEU A 636 -0.10 -46.46 7.51
CA LEU A 636 -0.05 -45.34 8.44
C LEU A 636 -0.59 -44.06 7.79
N ASP A 637 -0.18 -43.73 6.58
CA ASP A 637 -0.68 -42.57 5.82
C ASP A 637 -2.19 -42.68 5.56
N LEU A 638 -2.62 -43.85 5.10
CA LEU A 638 -4.02 -44.11 4.83
C LEU A 638 -4.89 -44.09 6.10
N VAL A 639 -4.32 -44.40 7.27
CA VAL A 639 -4.98 -44.30 8.57
C VAL A 639 -4.96 -42.87 9.13
N LEU A 640 -3.97 -42.04 8.80
CA LEU A 640 -3.96 -40.61 9.12
C LEU A 640 -5.08 -39.90 8.36
N MET A 641 -5.07 -39.98 7.02
CA MET A 641 -6.12 -39.44 6.15
C MET A 641 -7.50 -40.03 6.52
N GLY A 642 -7.63 -41.36 6.56
CA GLY A 642 -8.90 -42.02 6.86
C GLY A 642 -9.41 -41.79 8.29
N GLY A 643 -8.55 -41.36 9.22
CA GLY A 643 -8.90 -40.98 10.59
C GLY A 643 -9.46 -39.55 10.71
N ASN A 644 -9.18 -38.70 9.72
CA ASN A 644 -9.58 -37.30 9.64
C ASN A 644 -10.50 -37.00 8.43
N TYR A 645 -10.98 -38.03 7.72
CA TYR A 645 -11.79 -37.88 6.50
C TYR A 645 -13.06 -37.03 6.74
N GLY A 646 -13.21 -35.96 5.95
CA GLY A 646 -14.28 -34.97 6.04
C GLY A 646 -14.06 -33.89 7.10
N ASP A 647 -12.86 -33.81 7.70
CA ASP A 647 -12.41 -32.60 8.40
C ASP A 647 -11.89 -31.58 7.39
N THR A 648 -12.05 -30.29 7.71
CA THR A 648 -11.52 -29.16 6.93
C THR A 648 -10.68 -28.24 7.81
N SER A 649 -9.91 -27.35 7.18
CA SER A 649 -9.30 -26.21 7.84
C SER A 649 -10.36 -25.17 8.28
N PRO A 650 -10.03 -24.29 9.24
CA PRO A 650 -8.91 -24.40 10.16
C PRO A 650 -9.21 -25.36 11.33
N VAL A 651 -8.23 -26.18 11.73
CA VAL A 651 -8.29 -26.99 12.94
C VAL A 651 -8.31 -26.12 14.20
N ALA A 652 -8.99 -26.61 15.23
CA ALA A 652 -9.17 -25.87 16.48
C ALA A 652 -7.89 -25.79 17.33
N TRP A 653 -7.69 -24.62 17.95
CA TRP A 653 -6.50 -24.22 18.71
C TRP A 653 -6.79 -23.92 20.18
#